data_AF-A0A1E7EQ71-F1
#
_entry.id   AF-A0A1E7EQ71-F1
#
_cell.length_a   1.000
_cell.length_b   1.000
_cell.length_c   1.000
_cell.angle_alpha   90.00
_cell.angle_beta   90.00
_cell.angle_gamma   90.00
#
_symmetry.space_group_name_H-M   'P 1'
#
loop_
_entity.id
_entity.type
_entity.pdbx_description
1 polymer ?
#
loop_
_entity_poly.entity_id
_entity_poly.type
_entity_poly.pdbx_seq_one_letter_code
_entity_poly.pdbx_strand_id
1 'polypeptide(L)'
;MQIQFTTITFALLALAGHIAFANECLQDNLGNGFSSAIHDPSLGDSHYGQADEGMCYPKVHSLGSGVSGNDDGVAMLVGGNYVGVKGAEIEGNMVVMGNFRVEQNGPSNFVSVGEGTQITPHKGGECIKVGGDMSSAKRMEIFYPHYSCTAVVKGRRDDVNKIAPKWMTDSGFEYKQDSNLDMTKYEQQIDSLRAKSAYWSSLPTTEGASYGVSSRAFNIECTDDDVVQVFNIEASTLQGQGYDTYVFNENCSDKTVLINVQGTGSVKFTTKHTKWTKDGQVQSGGWANFPSCMNSAILWNFPNAVDVTVEGYDELQGSILTTGNLHWKSGSGQSGRTMVLGDLVHDYGGSEFHSFEFNPPKPLPDPNCEEVSPPTISDCNGEIIETSSITSLDFFNSVVTKNTLHLEGGELRYENVGIVRDREVDLVVTITGGDYTDIADVWEERGKAVDNMNGKKPDSTFANINLQTVLGKPKSGEGNFKFCFYDKGTEELTKVDTFRWTVFDTDERGGGIKEKMLMDVSQAVSFQLWPDTTRSEINTICEDGSSLPCNSGVRTIFHSSTVGSGKDNPTDPNMMTDQQKSRSVTFTFTDTDCWEFTYDHYCPSEQLDYVGQDTVCKSYSGGNFLFSGDSSEIINEGECVVSPPPPPPKPTKEPTESPTLAPVVPITESPTKSPTSSPVVPITDSPTGSLEVLGSDDDDDSFLPPLCPVDITIVKKSGETDFPAENNPVVTILSQDTSTVTVALAQEWTTKSVDSIFYDYKVDIWANKCFAETDVNGGAVFDTITISCNIMTPTAYLQICVADNISNEILSIGDDATIPKCCHSEEVAPPNTPKVCYSLEIRCESACIDESEKRRTLRGSSSKKN
;
A
#
# COMPACT_ATOMS: atom_id res chain seq x y z
N MET A 1 11.99 16.85 -31.93
CA MET A 1 10.99 15.76 -32.00
C MET A 1 11.48 14.67 -31.06
N GLN A 2 11.35 14.91 -29.75
CA GLN A 2 12.06 14.13 -28.72
C GLN A 2 11.46 14.40 -27.33
N ILE A 3 10.18 14.08 -27.11
CA ILE A 3 9.57 14.06 -25.76
C ILE A 3 8.40 13.07 -25.82
N GLN A 4 8.60 11.77 -25.56
CA GLN A 4 7.51 10.78 -25.31
C GLN A 4 8.00 9.43 -24.72
N PHE A 5 9.10 9.40 -23.96
CA PHE A 5 9.67 8.12 -23.45
C PHE A 5 9.65 7.94 -21.92
N THR A 6 9.00 8.81 -21.15
CA THR A 6 9.09 8.78 -19.68
C THR A 6 7.81 8.33 -18.95
N THR A 7 6.68 8.20 -19.64
CA THR A 7 5.36 8.02 -19.00
C THR A 7 4.88 6.55 -18.93
N ILE A 8 5.50 5.63 -19.67
CA ILE A 8 5.11 4.20 -19.70
C ILE A 8 5.83 3.38 -18.61
N THR A 9 6.88 3.93 -18.00
CA THR A 9 7.68 3.22 -16.99
C THR A 9 7.02 3.20 -15.61
N PHE A 10 6.17 4.18 -15.26
CA PHE A 10 5.63 4.33 -13.89
C PHE A 10 4.32 3.55 -13.62
N ALA A 11 3.40 3.47 -14.58
CA ALA A 11 2.20 2.63 -14.44
C ALA A 11 2.50 1.11 -14.34
N LEU A 12 3.70 0.71 -14.81
CA LEU A 12 4.25 -0.64 -14.61
C LEU A 12 4.83 -0.86 -13.19
N LEU A 13 5.17 0.19 -12.43
CA LEU A 13 5.61 0.07 -11.03
C LEU A 13 4.44 -0.07 -10.05
N ALA A 14 3.31 0.61 -10.30
CA ALA A 14 2.15 0.56 -9.41
C ALA A 14 1.38 -0.80 -9.46
N LEU A 15 1.32 -1.44 -10.64
CA LEU A 15 0.75 -2.81 -10.77
C LEU A 15 1.76 -3.90 -10.37
N ALA A 16 3.07 -3.62 -10.51
CA ALA A 16 4.11 -4.46 -9.91
C ALA A 16 3.95 -4.51 -8.39
N GLY A 17 3.53 -3.43 -7.73
CA GLY A 17 3.28 -3.37 -6.28
C GLY A 17 2.17 -4.28 -5.74
N HIS A 18 1.11 -4.61 -6.50
CA HIS A 18 0.04 -5.51 -6.01
C HIS A 18 0.29 -6.99 -6.35
N ILE A 19 0.93 -7.27 -7.49
CA ILE A 19 1.41 -8.63 -7.81
C ILE A 19 2.62 -8.97 -6.93
N ALA A 20 3.44 -7.98 -6.59
CA ALA A 20 4.44 -8.01 -5.55
C ALA A 20 3.86 -8.50 -4.23
N PHE A 21 2.86 -7.84 -3.63
CA PHE A 21 2.35 -8.26 -2.32
C PHE A 21 1.92 -9.74 -2.20
N ALA A 22 1.26 -10.30 -3.22
CA ALA A 22 0.80 -11.70 -3.20
C ALA A 22 1.93 -12.71 -3.55
N ASN A 23 2.88 -12.36 -4.44
CA ASN A 23 4.05 -13.20 -4.76
C ASN A 23 5.24 -13.03 -3.77
N GLU A 24 5.43 -11.85 -3.18
CA GLU A 24 6.58 -11.44 -2.34
C GLU A 24 6.39 -11.78 -0.87
N CYS A 25 5.16 -12.07 -0.47
CA CYS A 25 4.90 -12.79 0.77
C CYS A 25 5.57 -14.20 0.74
N LEU A 26 5.90 -14.72 -0.45
CA LEU A 26 6.53 -16.03 -0.69
C LEU A 26 7.92 -16.02 -1.38
N GLN A 27 8.38 -14.94 -2.03
CA GLN A 27 9.58 -14.99 -2.90
C GLN A 27 10.88 -14.43 -2.33
N ASP A 28 10.83 -13.50 -1.37
CA ASP A 28 12.07 -13.08 -0.72
C ASP A 28 12.42 -14.10 0.35
N ASN A 29 13.28 -15.05 -0.05
CA ASN A 29 14.02 -15.87 0.87
C ASN A 29 14.95 -14.97 1.68
N LEU A 30 14.35 -14.32 2.68
CA LEU A 30 14.99 -13.72 3.83
C LEU A 30 15.70 -14.76 4.71
N GLY A 31 15.79 -16.02 4.24
CA GLY A 31 16.34 -17.23 4.86
C GLY A 31 15.46 -17.71 6.01
N ASN A 32 15.28 -16.75 6.91
CA ASN A 32 14.98 -16.85 8.30
C ASN A 32 14.61 -15.44 8.82
N GLY A 33 13.65 -14.79 8.17
CA GLY A 33 12.84 -13.68 8.70
C GLY A 33 13.44 -12.26 8.68
N PHE A 34 14.74 -12.06 8.87
CA PHE A 34 15.29 -10.68 8.96
C PHE A 34 16.61 -10.42 8.21
N SER A 35 17.35 -11.44 7.77
CA SER A 35 18.79 -11.28 7.48
C SER A 35 19.20 -11.21 6.00
N SER A 36 18.44 -11.67 5.00
CA SER A 36 18.93 -11.74 3.59
C SER A 36 18.22 -10.89 2.52
N ALA A 37 17.36 -9.92 2.86
CA ALA A 37 16.54 -9.22 1.85
C ALA A 37 17.33 -8.28 0.91
N ILE A 38 18.59 -7.94 1.24
CA ILE A 38 19.26 -6.80 0.60
C ILE A 38 20.70 -7.06 0.21
N HIS A 39 21.05 -8.32 0.04
CA HIS A 39 22.33 -8.69 -0.51
C HIS A 39 22.51 -8.01 -1.89
N ASP A 40 23.64 -7.33 -2.09
CA ASP A 40 24.09 -6.97 -3.44
C ASP A 40 24.69 -8.23 -4.05
N PRO A 41 24.03 -8.87 -5.05
CA PRO A 41 24.48 -10.15 -5.61
C PRO A 41 25.91 -10.09 -6.16
N SER A 42 26.42 -8.89 -6.46
CA SER A 42 27.79 -8.69 -6.94
C SER A 42 28.87 -8.82 -5.85
N LEU A 43 28.47 -8.77 -4.57
CA LEU A 43 29.35 -8.96 -3.41
C LEU A 43 29.44 -10.43 -2.96
N GLY A 44 28.57 -11.31 -3.49
CA GLY A 44 28.50 -12.76 -3.23
C GLY A 44 27.70 -13.12 -1.97
N ASP A 45 26.81 -14.11 -2.03
CA ASP A 45 25.94 -14.50 -0.90
C ASP A 45 26.79 -14.81 0.34
N SER A 46 26.72 -13.94 1.34
CA SER A 46 27.67 -14.00 2.45
C SER A 46 26.99 -13.57 3.73
N HIS A 47 26.14 -14.49 4.19
CA HIS A 47 25.75 -14.52 5.58
C HIS A 47 26.84 -15.20 6.40
N TYR A 48 27.11 -14.65 7.57
CA TYR A 48 28.03 -15.27 8.51
C TYR A 48 27.55 -16.69 8.81
N GLY A 49 28.41 -17.70 8.64
CA GLY A 49 28.06 -19.10 8.86
C GLY A 49 27.41 -19.83 7.67
N GLN A 50 27.19 -19.20 6.52
CA GLN A 50 26.58 -19.86 5.34
C GLN A 50 27.39 -21.06 4.80
N ALA A 51 28.72 -21.05 4.98
CA ALA A 51 29.59 -22.16 4.59
C ALA A 51 29.60 -23.34 5.59
N ASP A 52 29.14 -23.11 6.82
CA ASP A 52 29.17 -24.05 7.93
C ASP A 52 27.77 -24.08 8.59
N GLU A 53 26.85 -24.85 8.00
CA GLU A 53 25.47 -25.01 8.49
C GLU A 53 25.42 -25.18 10.03
N GLY A 54 24.77 -24.24 10.72
CA GLY A 54 24.61 -24.26 12.18
C GLY A 54 25.67 -23.49 12.99
N MET A 55 26.54 -22.70 12.34
CA MET A 55 27.44 -21.79 13.05
C MET A 55 26.70 -20.53 13.53
N CYS A 56 26.58 -20.37 14.85
CA CYS A 56 25.97 -19.17 15.43
C CYS A 56 26.94 -17.98 15.45
N TYR A 57 26.39 -16.76 15.45
CA TYR A 57 27.17 -15.53 15.55
C TYR A 57 28.12 -15.55 16.77
N PRO A 58 29.30 -14.94 16.66
CA PRO A 58 30.19 -14.78 17.80
C PRO A 58 29.49 -13.97 18.89
N LYS A 59 29.87 -14.25 20.14
CA LYS A 59 29.44 -13.42 21.28
C LYS A 59 30.01 -12.01 21.14
N VAL A 60 29.39 -11.06 21.84
CA VAL A 60 29.91 -9.69 21.90
C VAL A 60 31.35 -9.70 22.44
N HIS A 61 32.26 -9.06 21.71
CA HIS A 61 33.67 -8.93 22.05
C HIS A 61 34.26 -7.64 21.48
N SER A 62 35.44 -7.28 21.99
CA SER A 62 36.14 -6.07 21.56
C SER A 62 36.68 -6.20 20.14
N LEU A 63 36.48 -5.16 19.34
CA LEU A 63 37.06 -4.96 18.00
C LEU A 63 38.58 -5.14 17.95
N GLY A 64 39.29 -4.91 19.07
CA GLY A 64 40.72 -5.18 19.17
C GLY A 64 41.11 -6.65 18.94
N SER A 65 40.14 -7.57 19.00
CA SER A 65 40.32 -9.00 18.71
C SER A 65 40.23 -9.32 17.21
N GLY A 66 39.89 -8.34 16.37
CA GLY A 66 39.69 -8.48 14.93
C GLY A 66 38.21 -8.61 14.53
N VAL A 67 37.97 -8.51 13.22
CA VAL A 67 36.65 -8.77 12.61
C VAL A 67 36.41 -10.27 12.59
N SER A 68 35.21 -10.70 12.97
CA SER A 68 34.84 -12.12 13.08
C SER A 68 34.28 -12.69 11.77
N GLY A 69 33.77 -11.84 10.89
CA GLY A 69 33.24 -12.25 9.59
C GLY A 69 32.41 -11.13 8.97
N ASN A 70 31.60 -11.51 7.96
CA ASN A 70 30.78 -10.56 7.24
C ASN A 70 29.31 -10.98 7.16
N ASP A 71 28.43 -9.97 7.13
CA ASP A 71 26.99 -10.09 6.96
C ASP A 71 26.45 -8.82 6.31
N ASP A 72 25.85 -8.97 5.14
CA ASP A 72 25.23 -7.86 4.41
C ASP A 72 23.73 -7.68 4.71
N GLY A 73 23.17 -8.47 5.63
CA GLY A 73 21.81 -8.32 6.08
C GLY A 73 21.51 -6.99 6.75
N VAL A 74 20.25 -6.52 6.64
CA VAL A 74 19.80 -5.36 7.41
C VAL A 74 19.84 -5.71 8.89
N ALA A 75 20.69 -5.02 9.65
CA ALA A 75 20.67 -5.09 11.10
C ALA A 75 19.57 -4.20 11.69
N MET A 76 19.37 -3.02 11.08
CA MET A 76 18.36 -2.05 11.50
C MET A 76 17.56 -1.49 10.31
N LEU A 77 16.25 -1.74 10.31
CA LEU A 77 15.29 -1.15 9.37
C LEU A 77 14.40 -0.17 10.12
N VAL A 78 14.29 1.06 9.61
CA VAL A 78 13.39 2.10 10.11
C VAL A 78 12.50 2.58 8.98
N GLY A 79 11.20 2.25 9.04
CA GLY A 79 10.20 2.58 8.03
C GLY A 79 9.80 4.06 8.01
N GLY A 80 10.08 4.80 9.07
CA GLY A 80 9.97 6.25 9.15
C GLY A 80 11.32 6.93 9.35
N ASN A 81 11.38 7.86 10.30
CA ASN A 81 12.56 8.64 10.66
C ASN A 81 13.38 7.97 11.77
N TYR A 82 14.70 8.06 11.66
CA TYR A 82 15.63 7.71 12.73
C TYR A 82 16.14 8.98 13.43
N VAL A 83 15.99 9.04 14.75
CA VAL A 83 16.50 10.14 15.58
C VAL A 83 17.36 9.61 16.74
N GLY A 84 18.67 9.78 16.62
CA GLY A 84 19.64 9.52 17.68
C GLY A 84 19.80 10.70 18.63
N VAL A 85 18.98 10.77 19.69
CA VAL A 85 19.04 11.81 20.74
C VAL A 85 20.19 11.54 21.72
N LYS A 86 20.26 10.30 22.22
CA LYS A 86 21.31 9.77 23.09
C LYS A 86 21.56 8.30 22.79
N GLY A 87 22.81 7.91 22.66
CA GLY A 87 23.19 6.51 22.43
C GLY A 87 24.69 6.38 22.27
N ALA A 88 25.17 5.15 22.24
CA ALA A 88 26.60 4.87 22.05
C ALA A 88 26.86 4.38 20.62
N GLU A 89 26.36 3.19 20.27
CA GLU A 89 26.78 2.48 19.05
C GLU A 89 25.63 1.70 18.38
N ILE A 90 25.69 1.54 17.06
CA ILE A 90 24.78 0.68 16.27
C ILE A 90 25.63 -0.15 15.31
N GLU A 91 25.54 -1.47 15.39
CA GLU A 91 26.30 -2.43 14.57
C GLU A 91 25.51 -2.92 13.35
N GLY A 92 26.20 -3.18 12.23
CA GLY A 92 25.63 -3.76 11.01
C GLY A 92 24.99 -2.77 10.04
N ASN A 93 24.40 -3.28 8.94
CA ASN A 93 23.78 -2.45 7.91
C ASN A 93 22.50 -1.77 8.41
N MET A 94 22.30 -0.53 8.01
CA MET A 94 21.16 0.29 8.42
C MET A 94 20.41 0.86 7.22
N VAL A 95 19.08 0.85 7.30
CA VAL A 95 18.18 1.42 6.30
C VAL A 95 17.14 2.28 7.00
N VAL A 96 17.00 3.52 6.55
CA VAL A 96 16.02 4.48 7.04
C VAL A 96 15.23 5.01 5.85
N MET A 97 13.93 4.78 5.82
CA MET A 97 13.09 5.24 4.71
C MET A 97 12.88 6.75 4.74
N GLY A 98 12.71 7.32 5.93
CA GLY A 98 12.58 8.75 6.16
C GLY A 98 13.92 9.45 6.41
N ASN A 99 13.90 10.45 7.30
CA ASN A 99 15.08 11.23 7.63
C ASN A 99 15.96 10.52 8.67
N PHE A 100 17.28 10.66 8.51
CA PHE A 100 18.27 10.24 9.49
C PHE A 100 18.81 11.47 10.22
N ARG A 101 18.70 11.50 11.54
CA ARG A 101 19.22 12.60 12.36
C ARG A 101 19.96 12.10 13.60
N VAL A 102 21.15 12.62 13.83
CA VAL A 102 21.91 12.41 15.07
C VAL A 102 22.14 13.72 15.80
N GLU A 103 21.76 13.77 17.07
CA GLU A 103 21.95 14.93 17.93
C GLU A 103 23.32 14.92 18.62
N GLN A 104 23.64 16.00 19.32
CA GLN A 104 24.97 16.22 19.92
C GLN A 104 25.38 15.10 20.90
N ASN A 105 24.41 14.48 21.57
CA ASN A 105 24.61 13.38 22.52
C ASN A 105 24.25 12.02 21.94
N GLY A 106 23.83 11.97 20.68
CA GLY A 106 23.45 10.74 19.99
C GLY A 106 24.64 9.81 19.73
N PRO A 107 24.35 8.63 19.15
CA PRO A 107 25.36 7.61 18.85
C PRO A 107 26.54 8.18 18.07
N SER A 108 27.72 7.67 18.37
CA SER A 108 28.96 8.07 17.70
C SER A 108 29.41 7.03 16.70
N ASN A 109 29.12 5.74 16.94
CA ASN A 109 29.62 4.64 16.14
C ASN A 109 28.45 3.95 15.43
N PHE A 110 28.59 3.77 14.13
CA PHE A 110 27.61 3.11 13.27
C PHE A 110 28.31 2.05 12.44
N VAL A 111 27.60 0.96 12.13
CA VAL A 111 28.05 -0.19 11.33
C VAL A 111 29.13 -1.03 12.03
N SER A 112 30.21 -0.42 12.50
CA SER A 112 31.27 -1.05 13.29
C SER A 112 31.39 -0.36 14.65
N VAL A 113 31.44 -1.16 15.69
CA VAL A 113 31.27 -0.76 17.08
C VAL A 113 32.44 -1.26 17.93
N GLY A 114 32.76 -0.57 19.03
CA GLY A 114 33.91 -0.89 19.87
C GLY A 114 33.80 -2.26 20.53
N GLU A 115 32.58 -2.60 20.98
CA GLU A 115 32.21 -3.92 21.46
C GLU A 115 30.95 -4.36 20.71
N GLY A 116 30.96 -5.58 20.15
CA GLY A 116 29.91 -6.05 19.25
C GLY A 116 30.17 -7.49 18.83
N THR A 117 29.35 -8.01 17.93
CA THR A 117 29.64 -9.29 17.28
C THR A 117 30.89 -9.22 16.41
N GLN A 118 31.31 -8.02 16.01
CA GLN A 118 32.38 -7.78 15.06
C GLN A 118 32.13 -8.48 13.72
N ILE A 119 30.86 -8.77 13.42
CA ILE A 119 30.40 -9.14 12.09
C ILE A 119 30.08 -7.85 11.37
N THR A 120 30.79 -7.58 10.29
CA THR A 120 30.71 -6.30 9.59
C THR A 120 30.24 -6.49 8.15
N PRO A 121 29.60 -5.49 7.53
CA PRO A 121 29.26 -5.58 6.11
C PRO A 121 30.50 -5.80 5.22
N HIS A 122 30.29 -6.33 4.02
CA HIS A 122 31.38 -6.50 3.06
C HIS A 122 32.02 -5.17 2.68
N LYS A 123 33.32 -5.25 2.38
CA LYS A 123 34.08 -4.13 1.87
C LYS A 123 33.55 -3.72 0.49
N GLY A 124 33.17 -2.47 0.34
CA GLY A 124 32.68 -1.84 -0.89
C GLY A 124 31.16 -1.70 -0.93
N GLY A 125 30.43 -2.33 0.00
CA GLY A 125 28.98 -2.30 0.05
C GLY A 125 28.37 -0.98 0.56
N GLU A 126 27.06 -0.85 0.37
CA GLU A 126 26.25 0.29 0.83
C GLU A 126 25.66 0.00 2.22
N CYS A 127 26.36 0.44 3.25
CA CYS A 127 26.13 0.07 4.65
C CYS A 127 25.07 0.92 5.37
N ILE A 128 24.82 2.14 4.89
CA ILE A 128 23.74 3.00 5.38
C ILE A 128 22.96 3.52 4.18
N LYS A 129 21.64 3.32 4.17
CA LYS A 129 20.75 3.89 3.15
C LYS A 129 19.69 4.77 3.80
N VAL A 130 19.49 5.96 3.24
CA VAL A 130 18.52 6.94 3.76
C VAL A 130 17.64 7.45 2.62
N GLY A 131 16.33 7.25 2.73
CA GLY A 131 15.34 7.71 1.73
C GLY A 131 14.98 9.19 1.86
N GLY A 132 15.19 9.80 3.03
CA GLY A 132 15.04 11.24 3.28
C GLY A 132 16.37 12.00 3.40
N ASP A 133 16.36 13.07 4.19
CA ASP A 133 17.53 13.90 4.50
C ASP A 133 18.40 13.24 5.59
N MET A 134 19.73 13.40 5.49
CA MET A 134 20.70 12.93 6.50
C MET A 134 21.39 14.12 7.18
N SER A 135 21.24 14.21 8.51
CA SER A 135 21.78 15.30 9.33
C SER A 135 22.48 14.78 10.58
N SER A 136 23.50 15.52 11.03
CA SER A 136 24.16 15.21 12.30
C SER A 136 24.72 16.47 12.95
N ALA A 137 24.49 16.59 14.26
CA ALA A 137 25.06 17.66 15.09
C ALA A 137 26.52 17.38 15.49
N LYS A 138 27.02 16.15 15.34
CA LYS A 138 28.36 15.72 15.73
C LYS A 138 29.01 14.85 14.66
N ARG A 139 30.32 14.66 14.75
CA ARG A 139 31.02 13.67 13.93
C ARG A 139 30.57 12.25 14.27
N MET A 140 30.22 11.49 13.25
CA MET A 140 29.92 10.07 13.33
C MET A 140 31.12 9.25 12.84
N GLU A 141 31.27 8.07 13.40
CA GLU A 141 32.28 7.07 13.06
C GLU A 141 31.56 5.87 12.46
N ILE A 142 31.58 5.75 11.13
CA ILE A 142 30.75 4.77 10.40
C ILE A 142 31.54 3.48 10.08
N PHE A 143 32.79 3.34 10.52
CA PHE A 143 33.56 2.09 10.36
C PHE A 143 34.87 2.11 11.19
N TYR A 144 35.72 1.08 11.08
CA TYR A 144 37.12 1.02 11.56
C TYR A 144 38.14 1.14 10.41
N PRO A 145 39.39 1.64 10.60
CA PRO A 145 40.37 1.75 9.53
C PRO A 145 40.64 0.41 8.81
N HIS A 146 40.76 0.47 7.48
CA HIS A 146 41.06 -0.61 6.50
C HIS A 146 39.89 -1.29 5.79
N TYR A 147 38.67 -0.88 6.09
CA TYR A 147 37.46 -1.37 5.44
C TYR A 147 36.68 -0.18 4.88
N SER A 148 36.06 -0.37 3.71
CA SER A 148 35.32 0.68 3.03
C SER A 148 33.85 0.32 2.90
N CYS A 149 32.95 1.21 3.31
CA CYS A 149 31.54 1.11 3.01
C CYS A 149 30.98 2.50 2.65
N THR A 150 29.81 2.50 2.01
CA THR A 150 29.20 3.72 1.49
C THR A 150 27.89 4.01 2.22
N ALA A 151 27.71 5.26 2.67
CA ALA A 151 26.39 5.77 3.01
C ALA A 151 25.75 6.41 1.78
N VAL A 152 24.56 5.95 1.39
CA VAL A 152 23.82 6.46 0.24
C VAL A 152 22.53 7.14 0.71
N VAL A 153 22.34 8.39 0.30
CA VAL A 153 21.22 9.22 0.77
C VAL A 153 20.49 9.82 -0.41
N LYS A 154 19.17 9.66 -0.42
CA LYS A 154 18.28 10.19 -1.47
C LYS A 154 18.03 11.69 -1.33
N GLY A 155 17.79 12.15 -0.11
CA GLY A 155 17.56 13.55 0.21
C GLY A 155 18.84 14.39 0.31
N ARG A 156 18.73 15.51 1.02
CA ARG A 156 19.82 16.45 1.29
C ARG A 156 20.72 15.95 2.40
N ARG A 157 21.93 16.53 2.43
CA ARG A 157 22.94 16.23 3.44
C ARG A 157 23.44 17.49 4.12
N ASP A 158 23.73 17.35 5.41
CA ASP A 158 24.55 18.30 6.15
C ASP A 158 26.03 18.23 5.74
N ASP A 159 26.83 19.20 6.22
CA ASP A 159 28.28 19.29 5.99
C ASP A 159 28.99 17.92 6.19
N VAL A 160 29.66 17.43 5.14
CA VAL A 160 30.43 16.18 5.10
C VAL A 160 31.42 16.08 6.27
N ASN A 161 31.94 17.21 6.75
CA ASN A 161 32.85 17.27 7.90
C ASN A 161 32.21 16.83 9.23
N LYS A 162 30.88 16.73 9.30
CA LYS A 162 30.13 16.22 10.45
C LYS A 162 29.75 14.75 10.30
N ILE A 163 29.92 14.13 9.13
CA ILE A 163 29.52 12.73 8.92
C ILE A 163 30.76 11.84 8.81
N ALA A 164 31.87 12.36 8.28
CA ALA A 164 33.10 11.58 8.10
C ALA A 164 33.83 11.26 9.43
N PRO A 165 34.37 10.03 9.60
CA PRO A 165 35.10 9.63 10.81
C PRO A 165 36.39 10.42 11.04
N LYS A 166 36.79 10.58 12.32
CA LYS A 166 37.93 11.41 12.73
C LYS A 166 39.31 10.92 12.23
N TRP A 167 39.48 9.60 12.09
CA TRP A 167 40.75 8.97 11.69
C TRP A 167 40.86 8.79 10.17
N MET A 168 39.84 9.17 9.41
CA MET A 168 39.75 8.95 7.98
C MET A 168 40.36 10.12 7.19
N THR A 169 41.64 10.40 7.43
CA THR A 169 42.41 11.33 6.61
C THR A 169 42.90 10.68 5.30
N ASP A 170 42.85 9.35 5.19
CA ASP A 170 43.34 8.60 4.03
C ASP A 170 42.43 7.39 3.71
N SER A 171 41.37 7.61 2.91
CA SER A 171 40.54 6.60 2.20
C SER A 171 39.89 5.46 3.04
N GLY A 172 38.56 5.48 3.21
CA GLY A 172 37.84 4.35 3.84
C GLY A 172 36.32 4.47 4.06
N PHE A 173 35.66 5.59 3.78
CA PHE A 173 34.19 5.67 3.80
C PHE A 173 33.80 6.68 2.75
N GLU A 174 32.83 6.27 1.93
CA GLU A 174 32.29 7.12 0.90
C GLU A 174 30.88 7.55 1.31
N TYR A 175 30.59 8.81 1.06
CA TYR A 175 29.23 9.29 1.13
C TYR A 175 28.79 9.56 -0.30
N LYS A 176 27.62 9.04 -0.68
CA LYS A 176 26.99 9.29 -1.98
C LYS A 176 25.60 9.89 -1.78
N GLN A 177 25.37 11.06 -2.36
CA GLN A 177 24.00 11.54 -2.53
C GLN A 177 23.48 11.01 -3.86
N ASP A 178 22.36 10.30 -3.85
CA ASP A 178 21.77 9.70 -5.04
C ASP A 178 20.25 9.90 -5.01
N SER A 179 19.77 10.92 -5.72
CA SER A 179 18.33 11.23 -5.78
C SER A 179 17.51 10.11 -6.41
N ASN A 180 18.15 9.19 -7.13
CA ASN A 180 17.52 8.03 -7.76
C ASN A 180 17.73 6.75 -6.94
N LEU A 181 18.18 6.86 -5.68
CA LEU A 181 18.28 5.72 -4.78
C LEU A 181 16.92 5.00 -4.74
N ASP A 182 16.93 3.77 -5.23
CA ASP A 182 15.76 2.90 -5.26
C ASP A 182 15.55 2.30 -3.87
N MET A 183 14.41 2.64 -3.28
CA MET A 183 14.00 2.17 -1.97
C MET A 183 12.85 1.16 -2.05
N THR A 184 12.37 0.83 -3.26
CA THR A 184 11.15 0.03 -3.50
C THR A 184 11.21 -1.32 -2.79
N LYS A 185 12.36 -2.01 -2.84
CA LYS A 185 12.55 -3.29 -2.14
C LYS A 185 12.35 -3.19 -0.62
N TYR A 186 12.67 -2.04 -0.02
CA TYR A 186 12.49 -1.81 1.41
C TYR A 186 11.04 -1.44 1.75
N GLU A 187 10.34 -0.76 0.85
CA GLU A 187 8.90 -0.48 0.95
C GLU A 187 8.12 -1.80 0.94
N GLN A 188 8.39 -2.66 -0.04
CA GLN A 188 7.85 -4.02 -0.13
C GLN A 188 8.17 -4.86 1.11
N GLN A 189 9.39 -4.73 1.64
CA GLN A 189 9.79 -5.46 2.83
C GLN A 189 9.04 -5.01 4.08
N ILE A 190 8.80 -3.70 4.25
CA ILE A 190 8.01 -3.15 5.36
C ILE A 190 6.60 -3.74 5.35
N ASP A 191 6.02 -3.80 4.17
CA ASP A 191 4.71 -4.35 3.93
C ASP A 191 4.62 -5.85 4.23
N SER A 192 5.60 -6.62 3.74
CA SER A 192 5.76 -8.05 4.07
C SER A 192 5.92 -8.28 5.57
N LEU A 193 6.75 -7.48 6.26
CA LEU A 193 6.94 -7.57 7.71
C LEU A 193 5.65 -7.22 8.48
N ARG A 194 4.84 -6.28 7.98
CA ARG A 194 3.55 -5.95 8.59
C ARG A 194 2.59 -7.12 8.51
N ALA A 195 2.47 -7.75 7.34
CA ALA A 195 1.62 -8.92 7.14
C ALA A 195 2.08 -10.12 8.00
N LYS A 196 3.39 -10.40 8.02
CA LYS A 196 3.98 -11.46 8.85
C LYS A 196 3.77 -11.21 10.33
N SER A 197 4.02 -9.98 10.80
CA SER A 197 3.78 -9.58 12.20
C SER A 197 2.33 -9.84 12.63
N ALA A 198 1.37 -9.46 11.79
CA ALA A 198 -0.06 -9.69 12.03
C ALA A 198 -0.39 -11.19 12.05
N TYR A 199 0.10 -11.96 11.07
CA TYR A 199 -0.12 -13.41 11.04
C TYR A 199 0.49 -14.13 12.26
N TRP A 200 1.74 -13.83 12.59
CA TRP A 200 2.42 -14.39 13.75
C TRP A 200 1.70 -14.06 15.06
N SER A 201 1.06 -12.89 15.15
CA SER A 201 0.23 -12.52 16.30
C SER A 201 -1.04 -13.35 16.46
N SER A 202 -1.53 -13.95 15.37
CA SER A 202 -2.72 -14.82 15.36
C SER A 202 -2.42 -16.26 15.78
N LEU A 203 -1.14 -16.65 15.79
CA LEU A 203 -0.74 -17.99 16.18
C LEU A 203 -1.07 -18.22 17.67
N PRO A 204 -1.69 -19.35 18.03
CA PRO A 204 -1.98 -19.66 19.42
C PRO A 204 -0.68 -19.88 20.21
N THR A 205 -0.70 -19.59 21.51
CA THR A 205 0.38 -19.98 22.42
C THR A 205 0.59 -21.50 22.33
N THR A 206 1.84 -21.94 22.18
CA THR A 206 2.18 -23.37 22.01
C THR A 206 1.63 -24.20 23.17
N GLU A 207 1.08 -25.38 22.86
CA GLU A 207 0.51 -26.27 23.87
C GLU A 207 1.58 -26.65 24.91
N GLY A 208 1.25 -26.47 26.20
CA GLY A 208 2.17 -26.75 27.32
C GLY A 208 3.22 -25.66 27.59
N ALA A 209 3.45 -24.74 26.65
CA ALA A 209 4.32 -23.60 26.90
C ALA A 209 3.64 -22.65 27.88
N SER A 210 4.43 -22.01 28.75
CA SER A 210 3.86 -21.12 29.77
C SER A 210 4.78 -19.95 30.09
N TYR A 211 4.20 -18.90 30.65
CA TYR A 211 4.95 -17.75 31.13
C TYR A 211 4.36 -17.22 32.43
N GLY A 212 5.18 -16.58 33.25
CA GLY A 212 4.68 -15.94 34.46
C GLY A 212 5.75 -15.61 35.49
N VAL A 213 5.33 -14.79 36.46
CA VAL A 213 6.21 -14.33 37.54
C VAL A 213 6.28 -15.37 38.64
N SER A 214 7.50 -15.86 38.92
CA SER A 214 7.79 -16.69 40.10
C SER A 214 9.19 -16.39 40.62
N SER A 215 9.38 -16.38 41.94
CA SER A 215 10.70 -16.19 42.58
C SER A 215 11.50 -14.95 42.11
N ARG A 216 10.81 -13.82 41.85
CA ARG A 216 11.38 -12.58 41.26
C ARG A 216 11.93 -12.71 39.83
N ALA A 217 11.58 -13.78 39.12
CA ALA A 217 11.84 -13.97 37.71
C ALA A 217 10.53 -13.99 36.93
N PHE A 218 10.54 -13.42 35.73
CA PHE A 218 9.53 -13.69 34.72
C PHE A 218 10.04 -14.87 33.88
N ASN A 219 9.40 -16.03 34.06
CA ASN A 219 9.82 -17.28 33.46
C ASN A 219 9.12 -17.43 32.11
N ILE A 220 9.88 -17.87 31.10
CA ILE A 220 9.42 -18.24 29.76
C ILE A 220 9.77 -19.72 29.61
N GLU A 221 8.75 -20.57 29.67
CA GLU A 221 8.88 -22.01 29.74
C GLU A 221 8.51 -22.63 28.39
N CYS A 222 9.52 -23.01 27.60
CA CYS A 222 9.34 -23.75 26.37
C CYS A 222 9.07 -25.24 26.65
N THR A 223 8.47 -25.93 25.69
CA THR A 223 8.24 -27.38 25.72
C THR A 223 9.19 -28.16 24.82
N ASP A 224 9.28 -29.46 25.04
CA ASP A 224 10.08 -30.35 24.19
C ASP A 224 9.41 -30.64 22.84
N ASP A 225 8.08 -30.55 22.79
CA ASP A 225 7.24 -31.13 21.73
C ASP A 225 7.33 -30.39 20.38
N ASP A 226 7.37 -29.05 20.40
CA ASP A 226 7.42 -28.23 19.18
C ASP A 226 8.74 -27.46 19.04
N VAL A 227 9.23 -27.30 17.82
CA VAL A 227 10.44 -26.49 17.54
C VAL A 227 10.12 -24.98 17.55
N VAL A 228 8.89 -24.59 17.20
CA VAL A 228 8.40 -23.20 17.27
C VAL A 228 7.57 -23.04 18.54
N GLN A 229 8.02 -22.14 19.40
CA GLN A 229 7.46 -21.84 20.71
C GLN A 229 6.86 -20.42 20.67
N VAL A 230 5.53 -20.34 20.64
CA VAL A 230 4.77 -19.09 20.55
C VAL A 230 4.27 -18.69 21.93
N PHE A 231 4.48 -17.44 22.30
CA PHE A 231 3.98 -16.84 23.53
C PHE A 231 3.19 -15.57 23.22
N ASN A 232 1.90 -15.55 23.52
CA ASN A 232 1.08 -14.33 23.49
C ASN A 232 1.00 -13.72 24.87
N ILE A 233 1.65 -12.57 25.07
CA ILE A 233 1.81 -11.93 26.38
C ILE A 233 1.24 -10.50 26.33
N GLU A 234 0.25 -10.22 27.17
CA GLU A 234 -0.25 -8.84 27.34
C GLU A 234 0.87 -7.91 27.83
N ALA A 235 1.05 -6.78 27.18
CA ALA A 235 2.06 -5.77 27.51
C ALA A 235 2.01 -5.34 28.98
N SER A 236 0.81 -5.24 29.55
CA SER A 236 0.60 -4.92 30.97
C SER A 236 1.27 -5.93 31.92
N THR A 237 1.42 -7.20 31.49
CA THR A 237 2.12 -8.24 32.24
C THR A 237 3.63 -7.96 32.30
N LEU A 238 4.20 -7.45 31.20
CA LEU A 238 5.62 -7.13 31.07
C LEU A 238 6.01 -5.80 31.72
N GLN A 239 5.02 -4.96 32.07
CA GLN A 239 5.17 -3.73 32.86
C GLN A 239 5.11 -3.98 34.38
N GLY A 240 4.82 -5.21 34.79
CA GLY A 240 4.58 -5.59 36.17
C GLY A 240 5.77 -5.34 37.11
N GLN A 241 5.48 -5.03 38.36
CA GLN A 241 6.48 -4.99 39.44
C GLN A 241 6.65 -6.39 40.05
N GLY A 242 7.82 -6.68 40.62
CA GLY A 242 8.04 -7.92 41.39
C GLY A 242 8.98 -8.94 40.76
N TYR A 243 9.53 -8.67 39.59
CA TYR A 243 10.65 -9.41 39.01
C TYR A 243 11.72 -8.46 38.43
N ASP A 244 12.95 -8.96 38.40
CA ASP A 244 14.14 -8.24 37.93
C ASP A 244 14.85 -8.96 36.78
N THR A 245 14.36 -10.14 36.37
CA THR A 245 15.00 -10.99 35.37
C THR A 245 13.97 -11.65 34.45
N TYR A 246 14.36 -11.88 33.19
CA TYR A 246 13.72 -12.85 32.30
C TYR A 246 14.49 -14.16 32.38
N VAL A 247 13.79 -15.30 32.50
CA VAL A 247 14.44 -16.62 32.57
C VAL A 247 13.82 -17.53 31.52
N PHE A 248 14.63 -17.94 30.54
CA PHE A 248 14.28 -18.99 29.60
C PHE A 248 14.64 -20.35 30.19
N ASN A 249 13.76 -21.34 30.09
CA ASN A 249 14.07 -22.69 30.56
C ASN A 249 15.02 -23.44 29.61
N GLU A 250 15.44 -24.64 30.00
CA GLU A 250 16.42 -25.43 29.24
C GLU A 250 15.91 -25.87 27.87
N ASN A 251 14.59 -26.06 27.78
CA ASN A 251 13.89 -26.45 26.56
C ASN A 251 13.81 -25.34 25.51
N CYS A 252 14.20 -24.10 25.82
CA CYS A 252 14.21 -23.02 24.84
C CYS A 252 15.50 -22.97 23.99
N SER A 253 16.55 -23.73 24.34
CA SER A 253 17.89 -23.53 23.80
C SER A 253 18.08 -23.92 22.32
N ASP A 254 17.24 -24.79 21.80
CA ASP A 254 17.23 -25.29 20.42
C ASP A 254 15.91 -24.97 19.69
N LYS A 255 15.16 -23.98 20.20
CA LYS A 255 13.83 -23.60 19.72
C LYS A 255 13.83 -22.26 19.02
N THR A 256 12.80 -22.07 18.22
CA THR A 256 12.40 -20.78 17.65
C THR A 256 11.40 -20.16 18.60
N VAL A 257 11.72 -19.02 19.20
CA VAL A 257 10.91 -18.40 20.24
C VAL A 257 10.27 -17.12 19.72
N LEU A 258 8.97 -17.15 19.51
CA LEU A 258 8.17 -15.98 19.13
C LEU A 258 7.41 -15.46 20.36
N ILE A 259 7.69 -14.22 20.74
CA ILE A 259 7.01 -13.53 21.83
C ILE A 259 6.18 -12.40 21.23
N ASN A 260 4.88 -12.64 21.08
CA ASN A 260 3.91 -11.63 20.69
C ASN A 260 3.51 -10.80 21.91
N VAL A 261 3.92 -9.54 21.93
CA VAL A 261 3.54 -8.59 22.98
C VAL A 261 2.25 -7.89 22.56
N GLN A 262 1.14 -8.31 23.16
CA GLN A 262 -0.20 -7.83 22.85
C GLN A 262 -0.48 -6.49 23.53
N GLY A 263 -1.07 -5.54 22.79
CA GLY A 263 -1.42 -4.22 23.28
C GLY A 263 -1.59 -3.24 22.12
N THR A 264 -2.50 -2.27 22.27
CA THR A 264 -2.78 -1.22 21.28
C THR A 264 -2.33 0.15 21.80
N GLY A 265 -2.18 1.11 20.89
CA GLY A 265 -1.73 2.47 21.23
C GLY A 265 -0.28 2.46 21.74
N SER A 266 0.00 3.23 22.80
CA SER A 266 1.34 3.30 23.38
C SER A 266 1.60 2.19 24.40
N VAL A 267 2.47 1.26 24.04
CA VAL A 267 2.95 0.15 24.87
C VAL A 267 4.28 0.51 25.53
N LYS A 268 4.40 0.26 26.83
CA LYS A 268 5.68 0.31 27.55
C LYS A 268 6.22 -1.09 27.79
N PHE A 269 7.52 -1.25 27.65
CA PHE A 269 8.25 -2.49 27.86
C PHE A 269 9.52 -2.20 28.65
N THR A 270 9.76 -2.91 29.75
CA THR A 270 10.96 -2.71 30.56
C THR A 270 11.95 -3.85 30.34
N THR A 271 13.14 -3.57 29.83
CA THR A 271 14.22 -4.56 29.74
C THR A 271 14.64 -5.03 31.13
N LYS A 272 14.98 -6.32 31.23
CA LYS A 272 15.43 -6.98 32.45
C LYS A 272 16.62 -7.87 32.12
N HIS A 273 17.46 -8.13 33.12
CA HIS A 273 18.58 -9.04 32.97
C HIS A 273 18.09 -10.42 32.53
N THR A 274 18.53 -10.84 31.35
CA THR A 274 18.08 -12.09 30.76
C THR A 274 18.95 -13.25 31.23
N LYS A 275 18.35 -14.37 31.58
CA LYS A 275 18.97 -15.61 32.05
C LYS A 275 18.39 -16.79 31.29
N TRP A 276 19.10 -17.91 31.35
CA TRP A 276 18.64 -19.16 30.74
C TRP A 276 19.02 -20.35 31.64
N THR A 277 18.35 -21.48 31.48
CA THR A 277 18.66 -22.68 32.26
C THR A 277 19.45 -23.67 31.42
N LYS A 278 20.50 -24.25 32.01
CA LYS A 278 21.28 -25.35 31.42
C LYS A 278 21.49 -26.43 32.45
N ASP A 279 21.19 -27.68 32.11
CA ASP A 279 21.38 -28.83 33.01
C ASP A 279 20.69 -28.61 34.38
N GLY A 280 19.47 -28.05 34.37
CA GLY A 280 18.73 -27.67 35.59
C GLY A 280 19.35 -26.54 36.44
N GLN A 281 20.34 -25.80 35.94
CA GLN A 281 20.98 -24.68 36.63
C GLN A 281 20.77 -23.37 35.87
N VAL A 282 20.29 -22.33 36.58
CA VAL A 282 20.11 -20.99 36.01
C VAL A 282 21.48 -20.35 35.75
N GLN A 283 21.75 -20.05 34.49
CA GLN A 283 22.91 -19.34 34.01
C GLN A 283 22.60 -17.83 33.92
N SER A 284 23.58 -17.01 34.27
CA SER A 284 23.47 -15.57 33.98
C SER A 284 23.62 -15.36 32.47
N GLY A 285 22.68 -14.64 31.87
CA GLY A 285 22.88 -14.05 30.54
C GLY A 285 23.42 -12.63 30.65
N GLY A 286 23.01 -11.79 29.71
CA GLY A 286 23.56 -10.46 29.42
C GLY A 286 24.57 -10.49 28.27
N TRP A 287 25.09 -9.32 27.92
CA TRP A 287 25.85 -9.03 26.70
C TRP A 287 26.92 -10.02 26.25
N ALA A 288 27.72 -10.57 27.17
CA ALA A 288 28.76 -11.54 26.81
C ALA A 288 28.37 -13.01 27.07
N ASN A 289 27.29 -13.27 27.81
CA ASN A 289 27.06 -14.58 28.44
C ASN A 289 25.79 -15.29 28.01
N PHE A 290 24.86 -14.60 27.34
CA PHE A 290 23.73 -15.24 26.72
C PHE A 290 24.17 -16.06 25.47
N PRO A 291 23.54 -17.22 25.16
CA PRO A 291 23.95 -18.02 24.02
C PRO A 291 23.59 -17.32 22.69
N SER A 292 24.57 -17.12 21.81
CA SER A 292 24.35 -16.44 20.53
C SER A 292 23.29 -17.12 19.65
N CYS A 293 23.22 -18.45 19.66
CA CYS A 293 22.19 -19.19 18.92
C CYS A 293 20.78 -18.86 19.42
N MET A 294 20.63 -18.64 20.73
CA MET A 294 19.35 -18.22 21.30
C MET A 294 19.03 -16.77 20.92
N ASN A 295 20.02 -15.87 20.89
CA ASN A 295 19.82 -14.51 20.35
C ASN A 295 19.28 -14.55 18.92
N SER A 296 19.84 -15.42 18.10
CA SER A 296 19.40 -15.62 16.71
C SER A 296 18.06 -16.32 16.57
N ALA A 297 17.45 -16.81 17.65
CA ALA A 297 16.21 -17.57 17.59
C ALA A 297 15.03 -16.95 18.35
N ILE A 298 15.23 -15.80 19.01
CA ILE A 298 14.19 -15.07 19.75
C ILE A 298 13.71 -13.87 18.93
N LEU A 299 12.39 -13.73 18.80
CA LEU A 299 11.73 -12.55 18.23
C LEU A 299 10.68 -11.98 19.21
N TRP A 300 10.85 -10.70 19.55
CA TRP A 300 9.85 -9.86 20.20
C TRP A 300 9.02 -9.15 19.15
N ASN A 301 7.77 -9.58 18.96
CA ASN A 301 6.84 -9.04 17.97
C ASN A 301 5.81 -8.12 18.66
N PHE A 302 5.71 -6.88 18.20
CA PHE A 302 4.75 -5.86 18.64
C PHE A 302 3.80 -5.53 17.48
N PRO A 303 2.75 -6.34 17.27
CA PRO A 303 1.94 -6.33 16.04
C PRO A 303 0.92 -5.19 15.96
N ASN A 304 0.46 -4.69 17.12
CA ASN A 304 -0.67 -3.77 17.22
C ASN A 304 -0.33 -2.45 17.94
N ALA A 305 0.92 -2.30 18.39
CA ALA A 305 1.36 -1.11 19.11
C ALA A 305 1.60 0.04 18.12
N VAL A 306 1.04 1.21 18.43
CA VAL A 306 1.32 2.46 17.70
C VAL A 306 2.68 3.02 18.12
N ASP A 307 2.96 2.98 19.43
CA ASP A 307 4.26 3.35 19.99
C ASP A 307 4.74 2.28 20.96
N VAL A 308 5.99 1.87 20.83
CA VAL A 308 6.68 1.01 21.81
C VAL A 308 7.75 1.83 22.52
N THR A 309 7.58 2.08 23.80
CA THR A 309 8.64 2.66 24.64
C THR A 309 9.37 1.54 25.38
N VAL A 310 10.65 1.37 25.07
CA VAL A 310 11.53 0.42 25.76
C VAL A 310 12.36 1.15 26.80
N GLU A 311 12.22 0.80 28.07
CA GLU A 311 12.95 1.39 29.20
C GLU A 311 13.73 0.32 29.97
N GLY A 312 14.60 0.71 30.90
CA GLY A 312 15.37 -0.24 31.72
C GLY A 312 16.88 0.01 31.65
N TYR A 313 17.64 -0.94 32.17
CA TYR A 313 19.10 -0.83 32.29
C TYR A 313 19.84 -2.10 31.86
N ASP A 314 19.11 -3.14 31.45
CA ASP A 314 19.69 -4.40 31.02
C ASP A 314 19.51 -4.57 29.52
N GLU A 315 20.36 -5.39 28.93
CA GLU A 315 20.34 -5.61 27.50
C GLU A 315 19.23 -6.60 27.11
N LEU A 316 18.44 -6.24 26.10
CA LEU A 316 17.43 -7.12 25.55
C LEU A 316 18.06 -8.16 24.61
N GLN A 317 17.75 -9.43 24.83
CA GLN A 317 18.22 -10.54 24.01
C GLN A 317 17.15 -10.92 22.97
N GLY A 318 17.54 -11.05 21.71
CA GLY A 318 16.67 -11.39 20.60
C GLY A 318 16.30 -10.20 19.71
N SER A 319 15.75 -10.51 18.54
CA SER A 319 15.32 -9.53 17.54
C SER A 319 14.01 -8.85 17.95
N ILE A 320 13.79 -7.63 17.44
CA ILE A 320 12.58 -6.83 17.66
C ILE A 320 11.92 -6.56 16.32
N LEU A 321 10.60 -6.74 16.26
CA LEU A 321 9.73 -6.24 15.19
C LEU A 321 8.59 -5.42 15.79
N THR A 322 8.46 -4.16 15.37
CA THR A 322 7.32 -3.31 15.73
C THR A 322 6.69 -2.69 14.50
N THR A 323 5.36 -2.77 14.40
CA THR A 323 4.58 -2.22 13.28
C THR A 323 4.34 -0.71 13.38
N GLY A 324 4.57 -0.14 14.56
CA GLY A 324 4.52 1.29 14.86
C GLY A 324 5.89 1.87 15.19
N ASN A 325 5.91 2.92 16.00
CA ASN A 325 7.13 3.63 16.41
C ASN A 325 7.87 2.90 17.53
N LEU A 326 9.18 3.11 17.63
CA LEU A 326 10.04 2.63 18.72
C LEU A 326 10.75 3.79 19.40
N HIS A 327 10.46 4.02 20.68
CA HIS A 327 11.26 4.91 21.55
C HIS A 327 12.15 4.09 22.46
N TRP A 328 13.44 4.01 22.13
CA TRP A 328 14.43 3.32 22.93
C TRP A 328 15.01 4.22 24.02
N LYS A 329 14.70 3.89 25.27
CA LYS A 329 15.15 4.58 26.50
C LYS A 329 15.80 3.62 27.50
N SER A 330 16.28 2.47 27.05
CA SER A 330 16.97 1.48 27.90
C SER A 330 18.48 1.62 27.82
N GLY A 331 19.17 1.38 28.95
CA GLY A 331 20.58 1.75 29.13
C GLY A 331 21.66 0.83 28.56
N SER A 332 21.39 -0.46 28.36
CA SER A 332 22.40 -1.40 27.84
C SER A 332 22.21 -1.78 26.39
N GLY A 333 21.06 -1.46 25.79
CA GLY A 333 20.82 -1.73 24.37
C GLY A 333 20.27 -3.13 24.08
N GLN A 334 20.58 -3.69 22.91
CA GLN A 334 19.95 -4.89 22.37
C GLN A 334 20.91 -5.74 21.53
N SER A 335 20.73 -7.07 21.61
CA SER A 335 21.44 -8.07 20.82
C SER A 335 20.47 -8.83 19.90
N GLY A 336 20.44 -8.48 18.61
CA GLY A 336 19.51 -9.02 17.61
C GLY A 336 19.31 -8.09 16.42
N ARG A 337 18.31 -8.37 15.58
CA ARG A 337 17.84 -7.44 14.55
C ARG A 337 16.85 -6.44 15.14
N THR A 338 16.82 -5.22 14.60
CA THR A 338 15.86 -4.18 15.00
C THR A 338 15.06 -3.72 13.78
N MET A 339 13.82 -4.17 13.68
CA MET A 339 12.90 -3.81 12.60
C MET A 339 11.76 -2.94 13.13
N VAL A 340 11.72 -1.68 12.70
CA VAL A 340 10.74 -0.69 13.12
C VAL A 340 10.04 -0.20 11.87
N LEU A 341 8.74 -0.45 11.72
CA LEU A 341 8.00 -0.04 10.52
C LEU A 341 7.56 1.44 10.59
N GLY A 342 7.63 2.08 11.76
CA GLY A 342 7.45 3.52 11.96
C GLY A 342 8.77 4.24 12.28
N ASP A 343 8.70 5.27 13.12
CA ASP A 343 9.84 6.09 13.57
C ASP A 343 10.64 5.41 14.69
N LEU A 344 11.96 5.59 14.71
CA LEU A 344 12.85 5.11 15.77
C LEU A 344 13.55 6.29 16.46
N VAL A 345 13.31 6.45 17.76
CA VAL A 345 14.01 7.41 18.63
C VAL A 345 14.96 6.68 19.58
N HIS A 346 16.26 6.92 19.46
CA HIS A 346 17.30 6.38 20.35
C HIS A 346 17.69 7.45 21.38
N ASP A 347 17.22 7.31 22.62
CA ASP A 347 17.33 8.32 23.68
C ASP A 347 17.79 7.73 25.02
N TYR A 348 18.91 7.01 25.01
CA TYR A 348 19.62 6.69 26.23
C TYR A 348 21.14 6.59 26.04
N GLY A 349 21.89 7.35 26.83
CA GLY A 349 23.37 7.37 26.73
C GLY A 349 24.00 6.06 27.18
N GLY A 350 24.90 5.50 26.36
CA GLY A 350 25.56 4.22 26.63
C GLY A 350 24.84 3.00 26.07
N SER A 351 23.66 3.16 25.46
CA SER A 351 22.94 2.03 24.86
C SER A 351 23.44 1.72 23.44
N GLU A 352 23.57 0.41 23.16
CA GLU A 352 24.22 -0.13 21.97
C GLU A 352 23.33 -1.16 21.27
N PHE A 353 23.26 -1.14 19.94
CA PHE A 353 22.56 -2.17 19.17
C PHE A 353 23.60 -3.10 18.52
N HIS A 354 23.72 -4.32 19.01
CA HIS A 354 24.61 -5.35 18.48
C HIS A 354 23.86 -6.22 17.48
N SER A 355 24.48 -6.50 16.34
CA SER A 355 23.84 -7.18 15.23
C SER A 355 23.99 -8.69 15.34
N PHE A 356 22.91 -9.38 15.70
CA PHE A 356 22.78 -10.83 15.52
C PHE A 356 21.75 -11.08 14.41
N GLU A 357 22.04 -12.03 13.53
CA GLU A 357 21.03 -12.51 12.59
C GLU A 357 19.82 -13.08 13.34
N PHE A 358 18.64 -13.03 12.73
CA PHE A 358 17.60 -13.99 13.08
C PHE A 358 17.75 -15.16 12.12
N ASN A 359 18.08 -16.32 12.69
CA ASN A 359 18.38 -17.57 12.01
C ASN A 359 17.96 -18.71 12.93
N PRO A 360 16.65 -18.84 13.18
CA PRO A 360 16.16 -19.82 14.12
C PRO A 360 16.30 -21.26 13.56
N PRO A 361 16.34 -22.28 14.43
CA PRO A 361 16.40 -23.68 14.01
C PRO A 361 15.26 -24.13 13.08
N LYS A 362 14.09 -23.50 13.18
CA LYS A 362 12.98 -23.64 12.24
C LYS A 362 12.42 -22.25 11.93
N PRO A 363 12.28 -21.83 10.67
CA PRO A 363 11.65 -20.55 10.35
C PRO A 363 10.26 -20.43 10.97
N LEU A 364 9.87 -19.21 11.35
CA LEU A 364 8.48 -18.93 11.69
C LEU A 364 7.60 -19.22 10.46
N PRO A 365 6.37 -19.74 10.65
CA PRO A 365 5.50 -20.04 9.53
C PRO A 365 5.19 -18.75 8.77
N ASP A 366 5.22 -18.80 7.45
CA ASP A 366 4.73 -17.70 6.64
C ASP A 366 3.19 -17.72 6.58
N PRO A 367 2.55 -16.55 6.48
CA PRO A 367 1.13 -16.47 6.18
C PRO A 367 0.80 -17.19 4.87
N ASN A 368 -0.36 -17.85 4.80
CA ASN A 368 -0.89 -18.28 3.50
C ASN A 368 -1.34 -17.02 2.74
N CYS A 369 -0.57 -16.59 1.77
CA CYS A 369 -0.79 -15.31 1.08
C CYS A 369 -2.04 -15.32 0.17
N GLU A 370 -2.74 -16.47 0.04
CA GLU A 370 -4.10 -16.56 -0.50
C GLU A 370 -5.20 -16.20 0.52
N GLU A 371 -4.90 -16.23 1.82
CA GLU A 371 -5.86 -15.95 2.91
C GLU A 371 -5.50 -14.73 3.77
N VAL A 372 -4.28 -14.21 3.67
CA VAL A 372 -3.92 -12.93 4.32
C VAL A 372 -4.28 -11.80 3.39
N SER A 373 -5.57 -11.45 3.41
CA SER A 373 -5.95 -10.10 3.07
C SER A 373 -5.20 -9.16 4.04
N PRO A 374 -4.68 -8.00 3.58
CA PRO A 374 -4.30 -6.92 4.51
C PRO A 374 -5.45 -6.70 5.50
N PRO A 375 -5.22 -6.15 6.71
CA PRO A 375 -6.33 -5.82 7.61
C PRO A 375 -7.38 -5.08 6.79
N THR A 376 -8.50 -5.75 6.51
CA THR A 376 -9.52 -5.22 5.64
C THR A 376 -10.18 -4.15 6.48
N ILE A 377 -9.79 -2.90 6.27
CA ILE A 377 -10.62 -1.78 6.69
C ILE A 377 -11.84 -1.91 5.79
N SER A 378 -12.87 -2.58 6.28
CA SER A 378 -14.18 -2.51 5.65
C SER A 378 -14.55 -1.03 5.66
N ASP A 379 -14.81 -0.49 4.48
CA ASP A 379 -15.32 0.84 4.40
C ASP A 379 -16.72 0.91 5.02
N CYS A 380 -17.28 2.09 4.97
CA CYS A 380 -18.60 2.38 5.44
C CYS A 380 -19.74 1.55 4.82
N ASN A 381 -19.52 0.99 3.63
CA ASN A 381 -20.48 0.14 2.91
C ASN A 381 -20.25 -1.35 3.17
N GLY A 382 -19.23 -1.71 3.94
CA GLY A 382 -18.77 -3.10 4.09
C GLY A 382 -18.00 -3.61 2.88
N GLU A 383 -17.63 -2.74 1.95
CA GLU A 383 -16.71 -3.05 0.86
C GLU A 383 -15.28 -3.10 1.38
N ILE A 384 -14.51 -4.07 0.91
CA ILE A 384 -13.10 -4.15 1.22
C ILE A 384 -12.40 -3.10 0.36
N ILE A 385 -11.99 -1.98 0.97
CA ILE A 385 -11.12 -1.00 0.31
C ILE A 385 -9.69 -1.37 0.65
N GLU A 386 -8.90 -1.72 -0.36
CA GLU A 386 -7.46 -1.87 -0.21
C GLU A 386 -6.85 -0.52 0.18
N THR A 387 -6.10 -0.44 1.28
CA THR A 387 -5.50 0.82 1.75
C THR A 387 -4.56 1.45 0.72
N SER A 388 -3.98 0.64 -0.16
CA SER A 388 -3.16 1.04 -1.31
C SER A 388 -3.95 1.76 -2.42
N SER A 389 -5.27 1.55 -2.48
CA SER A 389 -6.17 2.25 -3.41
C SER A 389 -6.62 3.62 -2.92
N ILE A 390 -6.37 3.94 -1.64
CA ILE A 390 -6.69 5.23 -1.04
C ILE A 390 -5.50 6.17 -1.25
N THR A 391 -5.75 7.28 -1.94
CA THR A 391 -4.78 8.37 -2.01
C THR A 391 -4.67 9.02 -0.63
N SER A 392 -3.51 8.83 0.02
CA SER A 392 -3.18 9.49 1.28
C SER A 392 -2.96 10.99 1.06
N LEU A 393 -3.70 11.82 1.81
CA LEU A 393 -3.55 13.27 1.79
C LEU A 393 -2.61 13.73 2.91
N ASP A 394 -1.36 14.03 2.56
CA ASP A 394 -0.30 14.45 3.48
C ASP A 394 -0.17 15.97 3.55
N PHE A 395 -0.92 16.56 4.48
CA PHE A 395 -0.78 17.98 4.77
C PHE A 395 0.47 18.32 5.56
N PHE A 396 1.07 17.36 6.28
CA PHE A 396 2.28 17.58 7.08
C PHE A 396 3.52 17.81 6.22
N ASN A 397 3.63 17.15 5.07
CA ASN A 397 4.72 17.40 4.11
C ASN A 397 4.33 18.36 2.97
N SER A 398 3.04 18.70 2.83
CA SER A 398 2.59 19.71 1.85
C SER A 398 3.21 21.10 2.08
N VAL A 399 3.33 21.86 0.98
CA VAL A 399 3.86 23.23 0.96
C VAL A 399 2.76 24.20 0.54
N VAL A 400 2.53 25.25 1.33
CA VAL A 400 1.59 26.32 0.93
C VAL A 400 2.29 27.28 -0.03
N THR A 401 1.87 27.30 -1.30
CA THR A 401 2.51 28.14 -2.33
C THR A 401 1.70 29.35 -2.76
N LYS A 402 0.38 29.32 -2.55
CA LYS A 402 -0.47 30.51 -2.65
C LYS A 402 -1.32 30.63 -1.40
N ASN A 403 -1.34 31.83 -0.81
CA ASN A 403 -2.12 32.13 0.38
C ASN A 403 -2.89 33.44 0.20
N THR A 404 -3.84 33.44 -0.71
CA THR A 404 -4.58 34.63 -1.14
C THR A 404 -6.09 34.47 -1.01
N LEU A 405 -6.56 33.41 -0.36
CA LEU A 405 -7.99 33.08 -0.23
C LEU A 405 -8.85 34.20 0.38
N HIS A 406 -8.23 35.09 1.16
CA HIS A 406 -8.88 36.27 1.75
C HIS A 406 -9.04 37.44 0.76
N LEU A 407 -8.53 37.34 -0.46
CA LEU A 407 -8.66 38.33 -1.53
C LEU A 407 -9.74 37.90 -2.53
N GLU A 408 -10.38 38.88 -3.19
CA GLU A 408 -11.36 38.63 -4.24
C GLU A 408 -10.75 37.79 -5.37
N GLY A 409 -11.33 36.62 -5.64
CA GLY A 409 -10.85 35.67 -6.65
C GLY A 409 -9.53 34.98 -6.31
N GLY A 410 -9.04 35.11 -5.07
CA GLY A 410 -7.82 34.46 -4.62
C GLY A 410 -8.00 32.96 -4.33
N GLU A 411 -6.87 32.28 -4.19
CA GLU A 411 -6.82 30.86 -3.84
C GLU A 411 -5.87 30.60 -2.66
N LEU A 412 -6.11 29.47 -2.00
CA LEU A 412 -5.16 28.85 -1.08
C LEU A 412 -4.72 27.51 -1.67
N ARG A 413 -3.43 27.34 -1.91
CA ARG A 413 -2.87 26.16 -2.58
C ARG A 413 -1.91 25.43 -1.66
N TYR A 414 -2.17 24.16 -1.44
CA TYR A 414 -1.29 23.19 -0.80
C TYR A 414 -0.70 22.30 -1.89
N GLU A 415 0.58 22.46 -2.19
CA GLU A 415 1.29 21.61 -3.14
C GLU A 415 1.71 20.30 -2.50
N ASN A 416 1.77 19.24 -3.32
CA ASN A 416 2.23 17.91 -2.92
C ASN A 416 1.41 17.32 -1.77
N VAL A 417 0.09 17.44 -1.84
CA VAL A 417 -0.77 16.83 -0.82
C VAL A 417 -0.91 15.33 -1.02
N GLY A 418 -0.59 14.78 -2.18
CA GLY A 418 -0.67 13.34 -2.42
C GLY A 418 -0.19 12.96 -3.81
N ILE A 419 -0.24 11.66 -4.10
CA ILE A 419 0.12 11.10 -5.42
C ILE A 419 -1.10 10.38 -5.97
N VAL A 420 -1.53 10.77 -7.17
CA VAL A 420 -2.66 10.18 -7.88
C VAL A 420 -2.16 9.68 -9.22
N ARG A 421 -2.23 8.36 -9.43
CA ARG A 421 -1.78 7.71 -10.67
C ARG A 421 -0.35 8.13 -11.07
N ASP A 422 0.57 8.05 -10.10
CA ASP A 422 1.98 8.43 -10.19
C ASP A 422 2.26 9.92 -10.44
N ARG A 423 1.29 10.80 -10.18
CA ARG A 423 1.45 12.24 -10.33
C ARG A 423 1.17 12.97 -9.04
N GLU A 424 2.05 13.90 -8.68
CA GLU A 424 1.83 14.79 -7.56
C GLU A 424 0.57 15.63 -7.82
N VAL A 425 -0.31 15.68 -6.84
CA VAL A 425 -1.49 16.54 -6.87
C VAL A 425 -1.39 17.63 -5.80
N ASP A 426 -1.88 18.80 -6.17
CA ASP A 426 -2.11 19.93 -5.28
C ASP A 426 -3.56 19.94 -4.83
N LEU A 427 -3.82 20.43 -3.62
CA LEU A 427 -5.16 20.81 -3.19
C LEU A 427 -5.30 22.33 -3.26
N VAL A 428 -6.29 22.79 -4.01
CA VAL A 428 -6.61 24.21 -4.18
C VAL A 428 -7.97 24.50 -3.56
N VAL A 429 -7.98 25.48 -2.67
CA VAL A 429 -9.18 26.00 -2.01
C VAL A 429 -9.54 27.35 -2.63
N THR A 430 -10.82 27.52 -2.95
CA THR A 430 -11.42 28.76 -3.48
C THR A 430 -12.75 29.06 -2.77
N ILE A 431 -13.22 30.31 -2.90
CA ILE A 431 -14.52 30.75 -2.37
C ILE A 431 -15.56 30.70 -3.49
N THR A 432 -16.70 30.04 -3.25
CA THR A 432 -17.81 29.95 -4.23
C THR A 432 -18.84 31.07 -4.06
N GLY A 433 -18.86 31.74 -2.90
CA GLY A 433 -19.71 32.89 -2.64
C GLY A 433 -19.69 33.35 -1.18
N GLY A 434 -20.45 34.41 -0.90
CA GLY A 434 -20.50 35.05 0.42
C GLY A 434 -19.38 36.06 0.63
N ASP A 435 -19.26 36.55 1.87
CA ASP A 435 -18.43 37.71 2.22
C ASP A 435 -17.12 37.30 2.94
N TYR A 436 -16.64 36.07 2.73
CA TYR A 436 -15.42 35.56 3.39
C TYR A 436 -14.20 36.46 3.13
N THR A 437 -14.10 37.09 1.96
CA THR A 437 -12.97 37.97 1.62
C THR A 437 -12.92 39.27 2.44
N ASP A 438 -14.03 39.66 3.08
CA ASP A 438 -14.11 40.88 3.89
C ASP A 438 -13.36 40.74 5.25
N ILE A 439 -12.81 39.57 5.55
CA ILE A 439 -12.08 39.30 6.79
C ILE A 439 -10.68 39.91 6.83
N ALA A 440 -10.11 40.30 5.69
CA ALA A 440 -8.75 40.85 5.61
C ALA A 440 -8.62 42.12 6.46
N ASP A 441 -9.56 43.06 6.30
CA ASP A 441 -9.63 44.29 7.10
C ASP A 441 -9.75 43.98 8.60
N VAL A 442 -10.51 42.95 8.96
CA VAL A 442 -10.72 42.53 10.35
C VAL A 442 -9.41 42.03 10.97
N TRP A 443 -8.59 41.30 10.22
CA TRP A 443 -7.28 40.86 10.67
C TRP A 443 -6.31 42.03 10.85
N GLU A 444 -6.30 42.99 9.93
CA GLU A 444 -5.49 44.20 10.06
C GLU A 444 -5.88 45.02 11.29
N GLU A 445 -7.18 45.24 11.50
CA GLU A 445 -7.71 45.93 12.70
C GLU A 445 -7.32 45.21 13.99
N ARG A 446 -7.22 43.87 13.96
CA ARG A 446 -6.78 43.03 15.08
C ARG A 446 -5.25 42.87 15.18
N GLY A 447 -4.48 43.60 14.36
CA GLY A 447 -3.02 43.60 14.35
C GLY A 447 -2.40 42.26 13.94
N LYS A 448 -3.05 41.53 13.03
CA LYS A 448 -2.60 40.24 12.52
C LYS A 448 -1.87 40.38 11.18
N ALA A 449 -0.96 39.46 10.91
CA ALA A 449 -0.29 39.35 9.61
C ALA A 449 -1.21 38.57 8.65
N VAL A 450 -2.00 39.31 7.86
CA VAL A 450 -3.03 38.80 6.93
C VAL A 450 -2.52 37.62 6.09
N ASP A 451 -1.33 37.77 5.49
CA ASP A 451 -0.69 36.77 4.60
C ASP A 451 -0.34 35.43 5.29
N ASN A 452 -0.45 35.35 6.61
CA ASN A 452 -0.11 34.16 7.41
C ASN A 452 -1.31 33.59 8.17
N MET A 453 -2.52 34.12 7.96
CA MET A 453 -3.70 33.72 8.73
C MET A 453 -4.32 32.41 8.26
N ASN A 454 -4.21 32.11 6.96
CA ASN A 454 -4.64 30.84 6.35
C ASN A 454 -3.41 29.98 6.01
N GLY A 455 -3.64 28.73 5.61
CA GLY A 455 -2.60 27.82 5.13
C GLY A 455 -2.20 26.81 6.19
N LYS A 456 -0.93 26.76 6.56
CA LYS A 456 -0.38 25.78 7.50
C LYS A 456 0.67 26.46 8.36
N LYS A 457 0.62 26.18 9.67
CA LYS A 457 1.61 26.71 10.61
C LYS A 457 2.91 25.88 10.54
N PRO A 458 4.07 26.48 10.84
CA PRO A 458 5.31 25.73 11.02
C PRO A 458 5.10 24.59 12.02
N ASP A 459 5.56 23.39 11.67
CA ASP A 459 5.47 22.17 12.49
C ASP A 459 4.05 21.64 12.75
N SER A 460 3.02 22.18 12.07
CA SER A 460 1.65 21.66 12.17
C SER A 460 1.39 20.55 11.16
N THR A 461 0.75 19.49 11.63
CA THR A 461 0.22 18.36 10.83
C THR A 461 -1.13 18.66 10.17
N PHE A 462 -1.68 19.86 10.39
CA PHE A 462 -2.99 20.27 9.91
C PHE A 462 -2.88 21.44 8.93
N ALA A 463 -3.74 21.38 7.91
CA ALA A 463 -4.11 22.54 7.14
C ALA A 463 -5.17 23.36 7.91
N ASN A 464 -5.18 24.66 7.63
CA ASN A 464 -5.98 25.62 8.36
C ASN A 464 -6.57 26.72 7.47
N ILE A 465 -7.85 27.00 7.69
CA ILE A 465 -8.51 28.22 7.22
C ILE A 465 -9.01 28.97 8.44
N ASN A 466 -8.76 30.27 8.50
CA ASN A 466 -9.16 31.12 9.59
C ASN A 466 -10.44 31.90 9.22
N LEU A 467 -11.34 32.05 10.20
CA LEU A 467 -12.64 32.73 10.05
C LEU A 467 -12.79 33.82 11.11
N GLN A 468 -13.60 34.85 10.86
CA GLN A 468 -13.76 35.99 11.76
C GLN A 468 -15.23 36.34 12.04
N THR A 469 -15.69 36.18 13.28
CA THR A 469 -17.01 36.74 13.67
C THR A 469 -16.85 38.20 14.09
N VAL A 470 -17.72 39.05 13.56
CA VAL A 470 -17.75 40.49 13.80
C VAL A 470 -19.12 40.92 14.31
N LEU A 471 -19.12 41.66 15.42
CA LEU A 471 -20.33 42.20 16.07
C LEU A 471 -21.15 43.03 15.07
N GLY A 472 -22.46 42.75 15.01
CA GLY A 472 -23.40 43.47 14.15
C GLY A 472 -23.22 43.21 12.65
N LYS A 473 -22.40 42.23 12.26
CA LYS A 473 -22.24 41.76 10.87
C LYS A 473 -22.63 40.27 10.78
N PRO A 474 -23.92 39.96 10.52
CA PRO A 474 -24.37 38.59 10.26
C PRO A 474 -23.51 37.92 9.18
N LYS A 475 -23.24 36.62 9.29
CA LYS A 475 -22.43 35.83 8.34
C LYS A 475 -20.97 36.24 8.16
N SER A 476 -20.45 37.14 8.98
CA SER A 476 -19.03 37.55 8.90
C SER A 476 -18.03 36.40 9.07
N GLY A 477 -18.42 35.34 9.79
CA GLY A 477 -17.62 34.12 9.94
C GLY A 477 -18.07 32.96 9.05
N GLU A 478 -18.90 33.20 8.03
CA GLU A 478 -19.33 32.20 7.05
C GLU A 478 -18.32 32.15 5.90
N GLY A 479 -17.89 30.94 5.53
CA GLY A 479 -17.09 30.68 4.34
C GLY A 479 -17.71 29.57 3.51
N ASN A 480 -17.94 29.83 2.22
CA ASN A 480 -18.42 28.84 1.26
C ASN A 480 -17.23 28.39 0.42
N PHE A 481 -16.72 27.20 0.71
CA PHE A 481 -15.46 26.72 0.17
C PHE A 481 -15.68 25.67 -0.91
N LYS A 482 -14.84 25.72 -1.94
CA LYS A 482 -14.64 24.67 -2.92
C LYS A 482 -13.21 24.20 -2.88
N PHE A 483 -13.06 22.91 -2.64
CA PHE A 483 -11.79 22.21 -2.60
C PHE A 483 -11.67 21.43 -3.90
N CYS A 484 -10.53 21.52 -4.58
CA CYS A 484 -10.30 20.87 -5.87
C CYS A 484 -8.86 20.35 -5.98
N PHE A 485 -8.68 19.18 -6.59
CA PHE A 485 -7.37 18.64 -6.92
C PHE A 485 -6.88 19.09 -8.29
N TYR A 486 -5.61 19.46 -8.36
CA TYR A 486 -4.92 19.81 -9.60
C TYR A 486 -3.66 18.96 -9.76
N ASP A 487 -3.42 18.43 -10.95
CA ASP A 487 -2.14 17.81 -11.30
C ASP A 487 -1.06 18.89 -11.28
N LYS A 488 -0.01 18.69 -10.49
CA LYS A 488 1.04 19.69 -10.32
C LYS A 488 1.85 19.94 -11.59
N GLY A 489 2.00 18.92 -12.44
CA GLY A 489 2.76 19.02 -13.68
C GLY A 489 1.99 19.72 -14.79
N THR A 490 0.68 19.48 -14.91
CA THR A 490 -0.16 20.03 -15.99
C THR A 490 -1.00 21.24 -15.56
N GLU A 491 -1.16 21.48 -14.26
CA GLU A 491 -2.11 22.43 -13.67
C GLU A 491 -3.57 22.16 -14.09
N GLU A 492 -3.90 20.93 -14.51
CA GLU A 492 -5.25 20.55 -14.89
C GLU A 492 -6.01 19.93 -13.72
N LEU A 493 -7.32 20.20 -13.67
CA LEU A 493 -8.22 19.60 -12.69
C LEU A 493 -8.14 18.07 -12.79
N THR A 494 -7.94 17.40 -11.66
CA THR A 494 -7.66 15.96 -11.61
C THR A 494 -8.63 15.26 -10.67
N LYS A 495 -9.22 14.16 -11.15
CA LYS A 495 -10.04 13.29 -10.33
C LYS A 495 -9.18 12.33 -9.51
N VAL A 496 -9.55 12.16 -8.25
CA VAL A 496 -8.91 11.23 -7.32
C VAL A 496 -9.82 10.02 -7.10
N ASP A 497 -9.26 8.83 -7.25
CA ASP A 497 -10.02 7.57 -7.28
C ASP A 497 -10.71 7.27 -5.95
N THR A 498 -9.96 7.33 -4.84
CA THR A 498 -10.49 7.24 -3.47
C THR A 498 -9.59 8.05 -2.54
N PHE A 499 -10.17 8.83 -1.64
CA PHE A 499 -9.42 9.52 -0.59
C PHE A 499 -10.31 9.79 0.63
N ARG A 500 -9.67 10.04 1.77
CA ARG A 500 -10.35 10.51 2.98
C ARG A 500 -9.91 11.91 3.33
N TRP A 501 -10.84 12.65 3.91
CA TRP A 501 -10.62 14.00 4.37
C TRP A 501 -11.30 14.17 5.72
N THR A 502 -10.52 14.63 6.71
CA THR A 502 -10.99 14.74 8.10
C THR A 502 -11.00 16.19 8.54
N VAL A 503 -12.10 16.59 9.17
CA VAL A 503 -12.28 17.87 9.84
C VAL A 503 -12.11 17.66 11.33
N PHE A 504 -11.38 18.56 11.98
CA PHE A 504 -11.01 18.45 13.39
C PHE A 504 -11.46 19.67 14.19
N ASP A 505 -11.55 19.49 15.51
CA ASP A 505 -11.73 20.57 16.48
C ASP A 505 -13.02 21.38 16.26
N THR A 506 -14.13 20.70 15.93
CA THR A 506 -15.44 21.37 15.81
C THR A 506 -16.02 21.65 17.19
N ASP A 507 -15.65 22.77 17.79
CA ASP A 507 -16.04 23.20 19.15
C ASP A 507 -16.76 24.57 19.19
N GLU A 508 -17.14 25.04 20.38
CA GLU A 508 -17.67 26.39 20.61
C GLU A 508 -16.63 27.25 21.35
N ARG A 509 -16.68 28.58 21.18
CA ARG A 509 -15.80 29.50 21.93
C ARG A 509 -16.45 29.99 23.21
N GLY A 510 -15.61 30.13 24.24
CA GLY A 510 -15.96 30.88 25.45
C GLY A 510 -16.42 32.30 25.09
N GLY A 511 -17.71 32.59 25.29
CA GLY A 511 -18.31 33.87 24.86
C GLY A 511 -19.60 33.73 24.06
N GLY A 512 -19.94 32.51 23.62
CA GLY A 512 -21.22 32.20 22.95
C GLY A 512 -21.14 32.10 21.43
N ILE A 513 -19.93 32.13 20.87
CA ILE A 513 -19.72 31.84 19.44
C ILE A 513 -19.75 30.33 19.23
N LYS A 514 -20.41 29.90 18.17
CA LYS A 514 -20.60 28.51 17.77
C LYS A 514 -19.97 28.24 16.42
N GLU A 515 -19.76 26.96 16.11
CA GLU A 515 -19.20 26.50 14.85
C GLU A 515 -20.13 25.45 14.23
N LYS A 516 -20.31 25.51 12.90
CA LYS A 516 -21.03 24.48 12.15
C LYS A 516 -20.48 24.33 10.75
N MET A 517 -20.49 23.11 10.25
CA MET A 517 -20.22 22.79 8.84
C MET A 517 -21.52 22.30 8.18
N LEU A 518 -21.79 22.76 6.96
CA LEU A 518 -22.93 22.34 6.16
C LEU A 518 -22.41 21.76 4.85
N MET A 519 -22.78 20.51 4.55
CA MET A 519 -22.34 19.82 3.35
C MET A 519 -23.46 18.94 2.80
N ASP A 520 -23.68 18.98 1.49
CA ASP A 520 -24.43 17.91 0.83
C ASP A 520 -23.54 16.66 0.83
N VAL A 521 -23.80 15.75 1.76
CA VAL A 521 -23.00 14.55 1.97
C VAL A 521 -23.17 13.53 0.85
N SER A 522 -24.08 13.74 -0.11
CA SER A 522 -24.14 12.92 -1.34
C SER A 522 -22.94 13.14 -2.27
N GLN A 523 -22.13 14.18 -2.03
CA GLN A 523 -20.81 14.35 -2.65
C GLN A 523 -19.76 13.37 -2.11
N ALA A 524 -19.99 12.80 -0.92
CA ALA A 524 -19.16 11.80 -0.29
C ALA A 524 -19.87 10.44 -0.31
N VAL A 525 -19.11 9.35 -0.31
CA VAL A 525 -19.66 8.00 -0.17
C VAL A 525 -20.20 7.82 1.25
N SER A 526 -19.47 8.33 2.23
CA SER A 526 -19.80 8.19 3.64
C SER A 526 -19.11 9.24 4.52
N PHE A 527 -19.56 9.31 5.77
CA PHE A 527 -18.84 9.98 6.84
C PHE A 527 -18.84 9.16 8.13
N GLN A 528 -17.85 9.40 9.00
CA GLN A 528 -17.66 8.70 10.26
C GLN A 528 -17.54 9.67 11.42
N LEU A 529 -18.19 9.33 12.55
CA LEU A 529 -18.17 10.10 13.80
C LEU A 529 -17.82 9.21 14.98
N TRP A 530 -17.00 9.71 15.89
CA TRP A 530 -16.61 8.98 17.09
C TRP A 530 -17.36 9.48 18.34
N PRO A 531 -17.76 8.59 19.26
CA PRO A 531 -17.82 7.13 19.07
C PRO A 531 -19.05 6.72 18.24
N ASP A 532 -20.06 7.57 18.18
CA ASP A 532 -21.24 7.43 17.34
C ASP A 532 -21.98 8.78 17.19
N THR A 533 -22.98 8.82 16.31
CA THR A 533 -23.81 10.01 16.01
C THR A 533 -24.58 10.57 17.20
N THR A 534 -24.75 9.80 18.28
CA THR A 534 -25.51 10.22 19.48
C THR A 534 -24.63 10.67 20.64
N ARG A 535 -23.39 10.20 20.70
CA ARG A 535 -22.41 10.48 21.75
C ARG A 535 -21.26 11.39 21.31
N SER A 536 -21.11 11.62 20.01
CA SER A 536 -20.19 12.61 19.47
C SER A 536 -20.49 14.02 20.02
N GLU A 537 -19.46 14.85 20.14
CA GLU A 537 -19.61 16.28 20.43
C GLU A 537 -19.98 17.09 19.16
N ILE A 538 -20.06 16.43 18.01
CA ILE A 538 -20.65 16.95 16.76
C ILE A 538 -22.09 16.45 16.63
N ASN A 539 -23.05 17.37 16.80
CA ASN A 539 -24.46 17.09 16.55
C ASN A 539 -24.75 17.13 15.05
N THR A 540 -25.41 16.10 14.53
CA THR A 540 -25.77 16.02 13.11
C THR A 540 -27.27 16.17 12.90
N ILE A 541 -27.68 17.06 12.01
CA ILE A 541 -29.09 17.24 11.60
C ILE A 541 -29.20 17.54 10.10
N CYS A 542 -30.34 17.22 9.49
CA CYS A 542 -30.62 17.63 8.11
C CYS A 542 -31.20 19.04 8.08
N GLU A 543 -30.78 19.84 7.11
CA GLU A 543 -31.21 21.25 6.96
C GLU A 543 -32.73 21.41 6.81
N ASP A 544 -33.41 20.42 6.22
CA ASP A 544 -34.87 20.38 6.08
C ASP A 544 -35.60 19.75 7.29
N GLY A 545 -34.85 19.30 8.30
CA GLY A 545 -35.36 18.61 9.48
C GLY A 545 -35.67 17.12 9.30
N SER A 546 -35.27 16.49 8.18
CA SER A 546 -35.38 15.04 8.00
C SER A 546 -34.48 14.26 8.95
N SER A 547 -34.75 12.96 9.11
CA SER A 547 -33.82 12.05 9.80
C SER A 547 -32.56 11.82 8.98
N LEU A 548 -31.45 11.52 9.65
CA LEU A 548 -30.21 11.07 9.01
C LEU A 548 -30.37 9.63 8.48
N PRO A 549 -29.65 9.27 7.40
CA PRO A 549 -28.88 10.16 6.52
C PRO A 549 -29.81 11.08 5.71
N CYS A 550 -29.37 12.32 5.43
CA CYS A 550 -30.18 13.32 4.76
C CYS A 550 -30.50 12.93 3.31
N ASN A 551 -31.64 13.39 2.80
CA ASN A 551 -32.01 13.16 1.41
C ASN A 551 -31.00 13.81 0.45
N SER A 552 -30.81 13.23 -0.74
CA SER A 552 -29.95 13.82 -1.78
C SER A 552 -30.36 15.27 -2.10
N GLY A 553 -29.39 16.18 -2.15
CA GLY A 553 -29.62 17.61 -2.33
C GLY A 553 -29.96 18.38 -1.03
N VAL A 554 -30.11 17.69 0.10
CA VAL A 554 -30.30 18.31 1.42
C VAL A 554 -28.97 18.26 2.18
N ARG A 555 -28.51 19.42 2.65
CA ARG A 555 -27.25 19.51 3.39
C ARG A 555 -27.39 18.92 4.79
N THR A 556 -26.41 18.12 5.17
CA THR A 556 -26.17 17.72 6.56
C THR A 556 -25.46 18.86 7.27
N ILE A 557 -25.94 19.20 8.47
CA ILE A 557 -25.33 20.19 9.36
C ILE A 557 -24.60 19.46 10.48
N PHE A 558 -23.30 19.68 10.57
CA PHE A 558 -22.41 19.21 11.63
C PHE A 558 -22.18 20.36 12.62
N HIS A 559 -22.88 20.33 13.74
CA HIS A 559 -22.89 21.37 14.75
C HIS A 559 -21.96 21.06 15.91
N SER A 560 -21.14 22.02 16.33
CA SER A 560 -20.49 21.91 17.63
C SER A 560 -21.51 21.94 18.77
N SER A 561 -21.26 21.17 19.83
CA SER A 561 -22.15 21.04 20.99
C SER A 561 -21.54 21.48 22.31
N THR A 562 -20.23 21.68 22.35
CA THR A 562 -19.45 21.92 23.57
C THR A 562 -18.48 23.08 23.40
N VAL A 563 -18.33 23.88 24.45
CA VAL A 563 -17.26 24.89 24.53
C VAL A 563 -15.91 24.18 24.66
N GLY A 564 -14.98 24.55 23.80
CA GLY A 564 -13.59 24.12 23.91
C GLY A 564 -12.64 25.23 24.30
N SER A 565 -11.35 24.89 24.26
CA SER A 565 -10.23 25.74 24.61
C SER A 565 -9.16 25.66 23.51
N GLY A 566 -7.93 26.10 23.78
CA GLY A 566 -6.82 25.90 22.83
C GLY A 566 -5.99 24.65 23.09
N LYS A 567 -6.29 23.88 24.14
CA LYS A 567 -5.50 22.71 24.59
C LYS A 567 -6.05 21.38 24.07
N ASP A 568 -7.28 21.41 23.64
CA ASP A 568 -8.11 20.35 23.10
C ASP A 568 -7.98 20.26 21.59
N ASN A 569 -7.40 21.24 20.91
CA ASN A 569 -6.97 21.10 19.52
C ASN A 569 -6.00 19.90 19.39
N PRO A 570 -6.24 18.97 18.45
CA PRO A 570 -5.30 17.89 18.19
C PRO A 570 -3.98 18.45 17.66
N THR A 571 -2.88 17.79 18.04
CA THR A 571 -1.54 18.08 17.51
C THR A 571 -1.10 17.07 16.45
N ASP A 572 -1.82 15.96 16.35
CA ASP A 572 -1.60 14.88 15.39
C ASP A 572 -2.97 14.33 14.95
N PRO A 573 -3.27 14.23 13.64
CA PRO A 573 -4.54 13.71 13.13
C PRO A 573 -4.76 12.21 13.40
N ASN A 574 -3.71 11.47 13.76
CA ASN A 574 -3.72 10.03 14.02
C ASN A 574 -3.34 9.66 15.48
N MET A 575 -3.22 10.67 16.34
CA MET A 575 -2.97 10.49 17.78
C MET A 575 -3.78 11.52 18.58
N MET A 576 -5.02 11.15 18.88
CA MET A 576 -6.05 11.99 19.47
C MET A 576 -6.59 11.41 20.77
N THR A 577 -6.86 12.29 21.72
CA THR A 577 -7.66 11.95 22.89
C THR A 577 -9.11 11.67 22.51
N ASP A 578 -9.84 10.93 23.35
CA ASP A 578 -11.28 10.68 23.15
C ASP A 578 -12.09 11.98 22.92
N GLN A 579 -11.72 13.07 23.59
CA GLN A 579 -12.36 14.38 23.39
C GLN A 579 -12.04 14.98 22.01
N GLN A 580 -10.83 14.78 21.50
CA GLN A 580 -10.44 15.21 20.15
C GLN A 580 -11.15 14.39 19.07
N LYS A 581 -11.27 13.07 19.29
CA LYS A 581 -12.02 12.16 18.42
C LYS A 581 -13.50 12.56 18.36
N SER A 582 -14.12 12.87 19.50
CA SER A 582 -15.55 13.24 19.57
C SER A 582 -15.89 14.55 18.86
N ARG A 583 -14.88 15.38 18.52
CA ARG A 583 -15.00 16.68 17.85
C ARG A 583 -14.52 16.68 16.40
N SER A 584 -14.37 15.51 15.83
CA SER A 584 -13.80 15.32 14.51
C SER A 584 -14.71 14.43 13.65
N VAL A 585 -14.69 14.66 12.34
CA VAL A 585 -15.49 13.92 11.36
C VAL A 585 -14.66 13.60 10.13
N THR A 586 -14.64 12.33 9.73
CA THR A 586 -13.93 11.84 8.55
C THR A 586 -14.92 11.58 7.43
N PHE A 587 -14.62 12.06 6.23
CA PHE A 587 -15.39 11.83 5.01
C PHE A 587 -14.61 10.95 4.05
N THR A 588 -15.29 10.03 3.37
CA THR A 588 -14.70 9.21 2.30
C THR A 588 -15.29 9.62 0.94
N PHE A 589 -14.42 9.89 -0.02
CA PHE A 589 -14.78 10.30 -1.37
C PHE A 589 -14.25 9.30 -2.40
N THR A 590 -14.95 9.16 -3.52
CA THR A 590 -14.53 8.35 -4.67
C THR A 590 -14.82 9.08 -5.98
N ASP A 591 -13.95 8.92 -6.97
CA ASP A 591 -14.07 9.55 -8.31
C ASP A 591 -14.33 11.08 -8.25
N THR A 592 -13.69 11.76 -7.30
CA THR A 592 -13.95 13.17 -6.98
C THR A 592 -12.77 14.05 -7.37
N ASP A 593 -13.03 15.12 -8.12
CA ASP A 593 -12.09 16.20 -8.41
C ASP A 593 -12.27 17.39 -7.46
N CYS A 594 -13.52 17.72 -7.13
CA CYS A 594 -13.88 18.81 -6.25
C CYS A 594 -15.05 18.48 -5.32
N TRP A 595 -15.09 19.11 -4.15
CA TRP A 595 -16.24 19.10 -3.25
C TRP A 595 -16.47 20.47 -2.62
N GLU A 596 -17.73 20.74 -2.25
CA GLU A 596 -18.17 22.02 -1.71
C GLU A 596 -18.87 21.88 -0.36
N PHE A 597 -18.59 22.82 0.54
CA PHE A 597 -19.23 22.92 1.85
C PHE A 597 -19.21 24.37 2.37
N THR A 598 -20.10 24.66 3.32
CA THR A 598 -20.10 25.91 4.08
C THR A 598 -19.55 25.64 5.47
N TYR A 599 -18.67 26.49 5.97
CA TYR A 599 -18.31 26.54 7.39
C TYR A 599 -18.74 27.88 7.97
N ASP A 600 -19.31 27.88 9.16
CA ASP A 600 -19.80 29.10 9.81
C ASP A 600 -19.33 29.15 11.26
N HIS A 601 -18.54 30.18 11.59
CA HIS A 601 -18.09 30.53 12.93
C HIS A 601 -18.86 31.78 13.37
N TYR A 602 -19.90 31.62 14.19
CA TYR A 602 -20.96 32.62 14.29
C TYR A 602 -21.51 32.87 15.69
N CYS A 603 -22.12 34.06 15.85
CA CYS A 603 -22.95 34.37 17.01
C CYS A 603 -24.42 34.02 16.72
N PRO A 604 -25.06 33.10 17.47
CA PRO A 604 -26.42 32.66 17.17
C PRO A 604 -27.45 33.79 17.11
N SER A 605 -27.41 34.73 18.05
CA SER A 605 -28.39 35.83 18.16
C SER A 605 -28.27 36.89 17.07
N GLU A 606 -27.23 36.83 16.24
CA GLU A 606 -27.03 37.75 15.10
C GLU A 606 -27.28 37.09 13.74
N GLN A 607 -27.67 35.81 13.71
CA GLN A 607 -28.06 35.14 12.48
C GLN A 607 -29.42 35.65 12.00
N LEU A 608 -29.59 35.77 10.68
CA LEU A 608 -30.76 36.39 10.05
C LEU A 608 -32.07 35.63 10.32
N ASP A 609 -31.97 34.33 10.60
CA ASP A 609 -33.04 33.38 10.87
C ASP A 609 -33.24 33.10 12.37
N TYR A 610 -32.57 33.85 13.25
CA TYR A 610 -32.65 33.64 14.69
C TYR A 610 -34.02 34.00 15.27
N VAL A 611 -34.68 33.02 15.90
CA VAL A 611 -36.00 33.15 16.55
C VAL A 611 -35.97 32.90 18.07
N GLY A 612 -34.78 32.75 18.67
CA GLY A 612 -34.62 32.44 20.09
C GLY A 612 -34.54 33.67 21.02
N GLN A 613 -34.16 33.44 22.29
CA GLN A 613 -34.03 34.46 23.35
C GLN A 613 -32.59 34.68 23.85
N ASP A 614 -31.60 34.12 23.18
CA ASP A 614 -30.19 34.26 23.53
C ASP A 614 -29.76 35.71 23.44
N THR A 615 -28.95 36.10 24.42
CA THR A 615 -28.27 37.40 24.42
C THR A 615 -27.18 37.44 23.36
N VAL A 616 -26.85 38.64 22.87
CA VAL A 616 -25.66 38.90 22.03
C VAL A 616 -24.42 38.23 22.64
N CYS A 617 -23.55 37.68 21.79
CA CYS A 617 -22.31 37.03 22.24
C CYS A 617 -21.47 37.98 23.09
N LYS A 618 -20.89 37.45 24.17
CA LYS A 618 -20.13 38.24 25.15
C LYS A 618 -18.81 38.76 24.60
N SER A 619 -18.26 38.09 23.60
CA SER A 619 -16.99 38.43 22.96
C SER A 619 -16.98 37.94 21.51
N TYR A 620 -16.25 38.69 20.67
CA TYR A 620 -16.10 38.41 19.24
C TYR A 620 -14.64 38.08 18.92
N SER A 621 -14.40 36.92 18.33
CA SER A 621 -13.07 36.38 18.02
C SER A 621 -13.05 35.70 16.66
N GLY A 622 -11.85 35.29 16.24
CA GLY A 622 -11.69 34.40 15.10
C GLY A 622 -11.69 32.95 15.51
N GLY A 623 -11.94 32.07 14.54
CA GLY A 623 -11.90 30.61 14.66
C GLY A 623 -10.94 30.00 13.65
N ASN A 624 -10.56 28.75 13.89
CA ASN A 624 -9.70 27.97 13.00
C ASN A 624 -10.49 26.76 12.53
N PHE A 625 -10.69 26.66 11.23
CA PHE A 625 -11.10 25.41 10.60
C PHE A 625 -9.85 24.57 10.37
N LEU A 626 -9.76 23.42 11.04
CA LEU A 626 -8.63 22.49 10.95
C LEU A 626 -9.03 21.26 10.15
N PHE A 627 -8.18 20.87 9.19
CA PHE A 627 -8.42 19.68 8.39
C PHE A 627 -7.11 18.97 8.02
N SER A 628 -7.23 17.68 7.73
CA SER A 628 -6.14 16.84 7.22
C SER A 628 -6.71 15.69 6.39
N GLY A 629 -5.87 14.71 6.02
CA GLY A 629 -6.26 13.48 5.35
C GLY A 629 -6.84 12.44 6.31
N ASP A 630 -6.27 11.25 6.29
CA ASP A 630 -6.68 10.12 7.12
C ASP A 630 -6.57 10.41 8.63
N SER A 631 -7.51 9.83 9.39
CA SER A 631 -7.51 9.77 10.84
C SER A 631 -7.82 8.35 11.28
N SER A 632 -6.76 7.55 11.48
CA SER A 632 -6.84 6.10 11.69
C SER A 632 -7.72 5.72 12.89
N GLU A 633 -7.69 6.51 13.96
CA GLU A 633 -8.51 6.25 15.16
C GLU A 633 -10.00 6.42 14.92
N ILE A 634 -10.42 7.43 14.14
CA ILE A 634 -11.84 7.63 13.78
C ILE A 634 -12.28 6.56 12.77
N ILE A 635 -11.42 6.24 11.81
CA ILE A 635 -11.68 5.24 10.77
C ILE A 635 -11.94 3.86 11.39
N ASN A 636 -11.17 3.50 12.42
CA ASN A 636 -11.23 2.18 13.05
C ASN A 636 -12.28 2.08 14.17
N GLU A 637 -12.55 3.17 14.90
CA GLU A 637 -13.39 3.14 16.10
C GLU A 637 -14.74 3.87 15.96
N GLY A 638 -14.93 4.68 14.91
CA GLY A 638 -16.11 5.53 14.73
C GLY A 638 -17.31 4.81 14.12
N GLU A 639 -18.51 5.33 14.37
CA GLU A 639 -19.73 4.91 13.68
C GLU A 639 -19.71 5.44 12.25
N CYS A 640 -20.01 4.55 11.30
CA CYS A 640 -20.20 4.91 9.92
C CYS A 640 -21.64 5.33 9.60
N VAL A 641 -21.78 6.43 8.86
CA VAL A 641 -23.02 6.84 8.22
C VAL A 641 -22.84 6.89 6.70
N VAL A 642 -23.59 6.05 6.00
CA VAL A 642 -23.60 5.96 4.52
C VAL A 642 -24.63 6.90 3.92
N SER A 643 -24.23 7.62 2.86
CA SER A 643 -25.11 8.51 2.12
C SER A 643 -26.09 7.72 1.24
N PRO A 644 -27.32 8.21 1.00
CA PRO A 644 -28.24 7.55 0.07
C PRO A 644 -27.66 7.57 -1.35
N PRO A 645 -27.77 6.49 -2.14
CA PRO A 645 -27.27 6.46 -3.52
C PRO A 645 -27.96 7.52 -4.39
N PRO A 646 -27.24 8.12 -5.36
CA PRO A 646 -27.83 9.12 -6.24
C PRO A 646 -29.03 8.53 -7.01
N PRO A 647 -30.09 9.33 -7.24
CA PRO A 647 -31.26 8.84 -7.97
C PRO A 647 -30.87 8.47 -9.41
N PRO A 648 -31.38 7.35 -9.96
CA PRO A 648 -31.08 6.94 -11.32
C PRO A 648 -31.48 8.04 -12.32
N PRO A 649 -30.73 8.18 -13.44
CA PRO A 649 -30.99 9.23 -14.42
C PRO A 649 -32.45 9.16 -14.89
N LYS A 650 -33.13 10.30 -14.79
CA LYS A 650 -34.57 10.43 -15.07
C LYS A 650 -34.84 10.07 -16.54
N PRO A 651 -35.78 9.15 -16.83
CA PRO A 651 -36.10 8.78 -18.20
C PRO A 651 -36.60 10.00 -18.98
N THR A 652 -35.91 10.31 -20.07
CA THR A 652 -36.29 11.38 -21.00
C THR A 652 -37.61 10.99 -21.65
N LYS A 653 -38.69 11.72 -21.33
CA LYS A 653 -40.01 11.52 -21.91
C LYS A 653 -40.04 11.96 -23.36
N GLU A 654 -40.26 11.03 -24.29
CA GLU A 654 -41.20 11.21 -25.40
C GLU A 654 -41.78 9.84 -25.81
N PRO A 655 -43.11 9.73 -26.04
CA PRO A 655 -43.76 8.46 -26.33
C PRO A 655 -43.68 8.15 -27.83
N THR A 656 -43.24 6.96 -28.19
CA THR A 656 -43.53 6.36 -29.50
C THR A 656 -44.26 5.04 -29.28
N GLU A 657 -45.24 4.79 -30.16
CA GLU A 657 -46.49 4.07 -29.94
C GLU A 657 -46.37 2.55 -29.66
N SER A 658 -47.35 2.02 -28.89
CA SER A 658 -47.79 0.61 -28.92
C SER A 658 -48.40 0.26 -30.29
N PRO A 659 -48.56 -1.02 -30.73
CA PRO A 659 -48.75 -2.26 -29.94
C PRO A 659 -47.91 -3.46 -30.46
N THR A 660 -47.82 -4.62 -29.80
CA THR A 660 -48.83 -5.70 -29.87
C THR A 660 -48.40 -6.90 -29.01
N LEU A 661 -49.39 -7.49 -28.36
CA LEU A 661 -49.31 -8.65 -27.46
C LEU A 661 -48.69 -9.89 -28.12
N ALA A 662 -47.70 -10.49 -27.47
CA ALA A 662 -47.20 -11.83 -27.80
C ALA A 662 -48.07 -12.92 -27.15
N PRO A 663 -48.22 -14.11 -27.77
CA PRO A 663 -49.14 -15.15 -27.30
C PRO A 663 -48.56 -15.93 -26.12
N VAL A 664 -49.44 -16.24 -25.17
CA VAL A 664 -49.25 -17.21 -24.09
C VAL A 664 -49.41 -18.63 -24.64
N VAL A 665 -48.43 -19.51 -24.42
CA VAL A 665 -48.59 -20.98 -24.50
C VAL A 665 -47.76 -21.63 -23.37
N PRO A 666 -48.26 -22.72 -22.73
CA PRO A 666 -47.95 -23.05 -21.34
C PRO A 666 -46.87 -24.14 -21.14
N ILE A 667 -46.51 -24.27 -19.87
CA ILE A 667 -45.62 -25.24 -19.19
C ILE A 667 -45.82 -26.69 -19.67
N THR A 668 -44.72 -27.44 -19.84
CA THR A 668 -44.71 -28.90 -19.57
C THR A 668 -43.31 -29.46 -19.26
N GLU A 669 -43.21 -29.97 -18.03
CA GLU A 669 -42.49 -31.14 -17.49
C GLU A 669 -41.02 -31.47 -17.83
N SER A 670 -40.31 -31.77 -16.74
CA SER A 670 -39.02 -32.45 -16.59
C SER A 670 -39.04 -33.89 -17.12
N PRO A 671 -37.85 -34.46 -17.46
CA PRO A 671 -37.36 -35.54 -16.60
C PRO A 671 -35.82 -35.67 -16.48
N THR A 672 -35.47 -36.42 -15.43
CA THR A 672 -34.19 -36.80 -14.87
C THR A 672 -33.47 -37.94 -15.62
N LYS A 673 -32.12 -37.94 -15.62
CA LYS A 673 -31.16 -39.05 -15.28
C LYS A 673 -29.92 -39.15 -16.20
N SER A 674 -28.75 -39.21 -15.55
CA SER A 674 -27.42 -39.65 -16.03
C SER A 674 -27.35 -41.17 -16.38
N PRO A 675 -26.16 -41.75 -16.64
CA PRO A 675 -25.13 -41.50 -17.67
C PRO A 675 -24.88 -42.77 -18.53
N THR A 676 -23.90 -42.77 -19.46
CA THR A 676 -22.87 -43.84 -19.66
C THR A 676 -22.31 -43.97 -21.10
N SER A 677 -20.96 -43.86 -21.17
CA SER A 677 -19.91 -44.46 -22.02
C SER A 677 -19.94 -44.50 -23.57
N SER A 678 -18.78 -44.08 -24.11
CA SER A 678 -18.20 -44.18 -25.47
C SER A 678 -18.26 -45.56 -26.16
N PRO A 679 -18.11 -45.61 -27.51
CA PRO A 679 -16.82 -45.97 -28.17
C PRO A 679 -16.55 -45.21 -29.51
N VAL A 680 -15.35 -44.68 -29.82
CA VAL A 680 -14.15 -45.27 -30.50
C VAL A 680 -14.26 -45.45 -32.06
N VAL A 681 -13.51 -44.60 -32.82
CA VAL A 681 -12.68 -44.85 -34.07
C VAL A 681 -13.37 -44.83 -35.48
N PRO A 682 -12.70 -44.51 -36.64
CA PRO A 682 -11.65 -43.53 -37.02
C PRO A 682 -11.82 -42.79 -38.41
N ILE A 683 -10.96 -41.78 -38.65
CA ILE A 683 -10.27 -41.29 -39.89
C ILE A 683 -10.71 -41.80 -41.29
N THR A 684 -10.94 -40.91 -42.28
CA THR A 684 -10.21 -40.78 -43.59
C THR A 684 -10.85 -39.85 -44.65
N ASP A 685 -9.98 -39.02 -45.25
CA ASP A 685 -9.87 -38.50 -46.63
C ASP A 685 -10.98 -37.68 -47.36
N SER A 686 -10.62 -36.42 -47.63
CA SER A 686 -10.89 -35.54 -48.80
C SER A 686 -10.94 -36.27 -50.17
N PRO A 687 -11.47 -35.73 -51.31
CA PRO A 687 -11.14 -34.36 -51.79
C PRO A 687 -12.04 -33.67 -52.88
N THR A 688 -11.65 -32.42 -53.21
CA THR A 688 -11.67 -31.66 -54.51
C THR A 688 -12.93 -31.36 -55.36
N GLY A 689 -13.04 -30.06 -55.73
CA GLY A 689 -13.50 -29.53 -57.03
C GLY A 689 -15.00 -29.25 -57.15
N SER A 690 -15.52 -28.19 -57.78
CA SER A 690 -15.02 -27.16 -58.69
C SER A 690 -16.18 -26.17 -58.96
N LEU A 691 -15.87 -24.89 -59.17
CA LEU A 691 -16.83 -23.86 -59.60
C LEU A 691 -17.08 -23.96 -61.12
N GLU A 692 -18.36 -23.98 -61.54
CA GLU A 692 -18.80 -23.36 -62.80
C GLU A 692 -20.26 -22.87 -62.67
N VAL A 693 -20.46 -21.63 -63.10
CA VAL A 693 -21.70 -20.85 -63.12
C VAL A 693 -22.45 -21.13 -64.43
N LEU A 694 -23.77 -21.30 -64.41
CA LEU A 694 -24.69 -20.90 -65.50
C LEU A 694 -26.17 -21.11 -65.07
N GLY A 695 -27.01 -20.06 -65.17
CA GLY A 695 -28.45 -20.20 -65.45
C GLY A 695 -29.41 -19.55 -64.44
N SER A 696 -30.02 -18.44 -64.86
CA SER A 696 -31.10 -17.67 -64.23
C SER A 696 -32.46 -18.38 -64.29
N ASP A 697 -33.23 -18.32 -63.21
CA ASP A 697 -34.56 -17.66 -63.18
C ASP A 697 -35.14 -17.69 -61.77
N ASP A 698 -35.90 -16.64 -61.49
CA ASP A 698 -36.32 -16.10 -60.20
C ASP A 698 -37.29 -16.97 -59.38
N ASP A 699 -37.30 -16.65 -58.08
CA ASP A 699 -38.25 -17.05 -57.03
C ASP A 699 -38.07 -18.47 -56.44
N ASP A 700 -36.98 -18.66 -55.70
CA ASP A 700 -37.00 -19.57 -54.55
C ASP A 700 -36.24 -18.91 -53.39
N ASP A 701 -36.97 -18.61 -52.31
CA ASP A 701 -36.45 -18.16 -51.02
C ASP A 701 -35.63 -19.30 -50.40
N SER A 702 -34.43 -19.53 -50.95
CA SER A 702 -33.40 -20.29 -50.27
C SER A 702 -32.93 -19.46 -49.08
N PHE A 703 -33.56 -19.70 -47.93
CA PHE A 703 -33.08 -19.26 -46.62
C PHE A 703 -31.69 -19.86 -46.44
N LEU A 704 -30.66 -19.17 -46.92
CA LEU A 704 -29.30 -19.42 -46.47
C LEU A 704 -29.32 -19.14 -44.97
N PRO A 705 -28.99 -20.12 -44.10
CA PRO A 705 -28.83 -19.81 -42.69
C PRO A 705 -27.81 -18.67 -42.59
N PRO A 706 -28.04 -17.68 -41.70
CA PRO A 706 -27.11 -16.57 -41.56
C PRO A 706 -25.72 -17.13 -41.34
N LEU A 707 -24.75 -16.69 -42.15
CA LEU A 707 -23.33 -16.91 -41.88
C LEU A 707 -23.04 -16.23 -40.55
N CYS A 708 -23.09 -17.00 -39.46
CA CYS A 708 -22.74 -16.50 -38.16
C CYS A 708 -21.27 -16.02 -38.22
N PRO A 709 -20.94 -14.87 -37.63
CA PRO A 709 -19.57 -14.38 -37.58
C PRO A 709 -18.65 -15.47 -37.00
N VAL A 710 -17.41 -15.53 -37.49
CA VAL A 710 -16.39 -16.43 -36.93
C VAL A 710 -16.14 -16.02 -35.48
N ASP A 711 -16.31 -16.95 -34.53
CA ASP A 711 -16.19 -16.67 -33.09
C ASP A 711 -14.73 -16.46 -32.63
N ILE A 712 -13.75 -16.72 -33.51
CA ILE A 712 -12.34 -16.42 -33.29
C ILE A 712 -11.88 -15.44 -34.36
N THR A 713 -11.36 -14.29 -33.95
CA THR A 713 -10.84 -13.27 -34.87
C THR A 713 -9.43 -12.86 -34.48
N ILE A 714 -8.50 -12.83 -35.43
CA ILE A 714 -7.15 -12.30 -35.19
C ILE A 714 -7.24 -10.78 -35.25
N VAL A 715 -7.04 -10.12 -34.11
CA VAL A 715 -7.10 -8.65 -33.99
C VAL A 715 -5.75 -7.99 -34.22
N LYS A 716 -4.65 -8.73 -34.05
CA LYS A 716 -3.29 -8.21 -34.25
C LYS A 716 -2.32 -9.33 -34.63
N LYS A 717 -1.41 -9.02 -35.56
CA LYS A 717 -0.24 -9.83 -35.91
C LYS A 717 1.02 -8.99 -35.77
N SER A 718 2.05 -9.54 -35.12
CA SER A 718 3.39 -8.97 -35.02
C SER A 718 4.38 -9.99 -35.57
N GLY A 719 5.11 -9.63 -36.63
CA GLY A 719 5.91 -10.54 -37.44
C GLY A 719 5.30 -10.77 -38.83
N GLU A 720 6.03 -11.46 -39.70
CA GLU A 720 5.68 -11.71 -41.09
C GLU A 720 4.95 -13.03 -41.29
N THR A 721 5.32 -14.08 -40.54
CA THR A 721 4.73 -15.42 -40.66
C THR A 721 3.21 -15.36 -40.47
N ASP A 722 2.45 -16.06 -41.31
CA ASP A 722 0.98 -16.05 -41.25
C ASP A 722 0.44 -17.06 -40.24
N PHE A 723 -0.72 -16.74 -39.65
CA PHE A 723 -1.44 -17.66 -38.78
C PHE A 723 -2.04 -18.80 -39.62
N PRO A 724 -1.98 -20.07 -39.16
CA PRO A 724 -2.52 -21.20 -39.91
C PRO A 724 -4.00 -21.01 -40.28
N ALA A 725 -4.36 -21.44 -41.50
CA ALA A 725 -5.69 -21.25 -42.06
C ALA A 725 -6.74 -22.14 -41.36
N GLU A 726 -8.02 -21.75 -41.45
CA GLU A 726 -9.16 -22.38 -40.75
C GLU A 726 -9.28 -23.90 -40.88
N ASN A 727 -8.73 -24.51 -41.94
CA ASN A 727 -8.75 -25.96 -42.13
C ASN A 727 -7.81 -26.72 -41.15
N ASN A 728 -6.85 -26.02 -40.52
CA ASN A 728 -5.94 -26.52 -39.50
C ASN A 728 -5.93 -25.54 -38.31
N PRO A 729 -6.95 -25.57 -37.42
CA PRO A 729 -7.15 -24.55 -36.42
C PRO A 729 -6.16 -24.69 -35.25
N VAL A 730 -5.31 -23.67 -35.07
CA VAL A 730 -4.45 -23.52 -33.88
C VAL A 730 -5.29 -23.38 -32.60
N VAL A 731 -6.47 -22.75 -32.69
CA VAL A 731 -7.36 -22.54 -31.55
C VAL A 731 -8.73 -23.11 -31.90
N THR A 732 -9.21 -24.06 -31.11
CA THR A 732 -10.52 -24.69 -31.29
C THR A 732 -11.37 -24.49 -30.04
N ILE A 733 -12.56 -23.89 -30.15
CA ILE A 733 -13.48 -23.74 -29.03
C ILE A 733 -14.08 -25.10 -28.67
N LEU A 734 -13.89 -25.53 -27.42
CA LEU A 734 -14.47 -26.76 -26.88
C LEU A 734 -15.79 -26.50 -26.17
N SER A 735 -15.90 -25.37 -25.47
CA SER A 735 -17.11 -24.90 -24.80
C SER A 735 -17.07 -23.40 -24.59
N GLN A 736 -18.22 -22.72 -24.58
CA GLN A 736 -18.32 -21.29 -24.31
C GLN A 736 -19.63 -20.95 -23.59
N ASP A 737 -19.57 -19.98 -22.67
CA ASP A 737 -20.71 -19.35 -22.00
C ASP A 737 -20.48 -17.84 -21.82
N THR A 738 -21.40 -17.10 -21.20
CA THR A 738 -21.27 -15.62 -21.07
C THR A 738 -20.08 -15.15 -20.21
N SER A 739 -19.53 -16.03 -19.38
CA SER A 739 -18.49 -15.72 -18.38
C SER A 739 -17.12 -16.35 -18.69
N THR A 740 -17.08 -17.47 -19.43
CA THR A 740 -15.85 -18.17 -19.81
C THR A 740 -15.93 -18.86 -21.17
N VAL A 741 -14.78 -19.07 -21.82
CA VAL A 741 -14.61 -19.89 -23.02
C VAL A 741 -13.43 -20.84 -22.86
N THR A 742 -13.63 -22.12 -23.12
CA THR A 742 -12.57 -23.14 -23.10
C THR A 742 -12.14 -23.48 -24.51
N VAL A 743 -10.84 -23.39 -24.78
CA VAL A 743 -10.25 -23.66 -26.10
C VAL A 743 -9.11 -24.68 -26.01
N ALA A 744 -8.98 -25.51 -27.05
CA ALA A 744 -7.82 -26.36 -27.28
C ALA A 744 -6.80 -25.61 -28.15
N LEU A 745 -5.52 -25.68 -27.77
CA LEU A 745 -4.41 -25.08 -28.49
C LEU A 745 -3.59 -26.17 -29.19
N ALA A 746 -3.43 -26.04 -30.51
CA ALA A 746 -2.72 -26.98 -31.37
C ALA A 746 -1.59 -26.31 -32.14
N GLN A 747 -0.47 -27.02 -32.32
CA GLN A 747 0.61 -26.55 -33.17
C GLN A 747 0.30 -26.93 -34.63
N GLU A 748 -0.09 -25.95 -35.44
CA GLU A 748 -0.46 -26.16 -36.85
C GLU A 748 0.37 -25.31 -37.83
N TRP A 749 1.44 -24.66 -37.36
CA TRP A 749 2.34 -23.87 -38.21
C TRP A 749 3.20 -24.75 -39.11
N THR A 750 3.45 -26.00 -38.72
CA THR A 750 4.24 -26.96 -39.50
C THR A 750 3.90 -28.39 -39.09
N THR A 751 4.31 -29.36 -39.90
CA THR A 751 4.27 -30.79 -39.53
C THR A 751 5.49 -31.22 -38.69
N LYS A 752 6.48 -30.32 -38.49
CA LYS A 752 7.68 -30.55 -37.67
C LYS A 752 7.48 -30.02 -36.25
N SER A 753 8.41 -30.30 -35.34
CA SER A 753 8.42 -29.64 -34.03
C SER A 753 8.79 -28.16 -34.17
N VAL A 754 8.20 -27.32 -33.31
CA VAL A 754 8.60 -25.93 -33.07
C VAL A 754 9.34 -25.87 -31.74
N ASP A 755 10.42 -25.10 -31.70
CA ASP A 755 11.29 -25.02 -30.51
C ASP A 755 10.52 -24.51 -29.28
N SER A 756 9.68 -23.48 -29.43
CA SER A 756 8.85 -22.97 -28.34
C SER A 756 7.59 -22.23 -28.78
N ILE A 757 6.49 -22.43 -28.03
CA ILE A 757 5.23 -21.72 -28.16
C ILE A 757 4.90 -21.09 -26.82
N PHE A 758 4.56 -19.80 -26.85
CA PHE A 758 4.15 -19.05 -25.68
C PHE A 758 2.71 -18.62 -25.87
N TYR A 759 1.89 -18.67 -24.81
CA TYR A 759 0.53 -18.18 -24.89
C TYR A 759 0.12 -17.54 -23.57
N ASP A 760 -0.59 -16.44 -23.68
CA ASP A 760 -1.16 -15.72 -22.54
C ASP A 760 -2.66 -15.47 -22.73
N TYR A 761 -3.38 -15.58 -21.62
CA TYR A 761 -4.82 -15.39 -21.58
C TYR A 761 -5.30 -15.06 -20.17
N LYS A 762 -6.50 -14.50 -20.10
CA LYS A 762 -7.20 -14.18 -18.84
C LYS A 762 -7.84 -15.43 -18.23
N VAL A 763 -7.44 -15.89 -17.05
CA VAL A 763 -8.16 -16.98 -16.34
C VAL A 763 -9.40 -16.46 -15.60
N ASP A 764 -9.37 -15.19 -15.22
CA ASP A 764 -10.47 -14.38 -14.70
C ASP A 764 -10.30 -12.95 -15.24
N ILE A 765 -11.21 -12.04 -14.92
CA ILE A 765 -11.17 -10.67 -15.45
C ILE A 765 -9.93 -9.86 -15.00
N TRP A 766 -9.21 -10.32 -13.97
CA TRP A 766 -8.09 -9.65 -13.28
C TRP A 766 -6.73 -10.31 -13.53
N ALA A 767 -6.69 -11.63 -13.77
CA ALA A 767 -5.45 -12.40 -13.87
C ALA A 767 -5.16 -12.90 -15.30
N ASN A 768 -4.00 -12.50 -15.84
CA ASN A 768 -3.39 -13.07 -17.04
C ASN A 768 -2.40 -14.16 -16.63
N LYS A 769 -2.49 -15.35 -17.22
CA LYS A 769 -1.43 -16.37 -17.13
C LYS A 769 -0.67 -16.41 -18.44
N CYS A 770 0.65 -16.61 -18.37
CA CYS A 770 1.45 -16.98 -19.53
C CYS A 770 2.12 -18.33 -19.31
N PHE A 771 2.17 -19.13 -20.37
CA PHE A 771 2.81 -20.44 -20.39
C PHE A 771 3.79 -20.52 -21.55
N ALA A 772 4.77 -21.40 -21.40
CA ALA A 772 5.77 -21.71 -22.41
C ALA A 772 5.83 -23.22 -22.60
N GLU A 773 5.60 -23.68 -23.81
CA GLU A 773 5.75 -25.08 -24.20
C GLU A 773 6.95 -25.20 -25.12
N THR A 774 7.85 -26.14 -24.82
CA THR A 774 9.08 -26.38 -25.59
C THR A 774 8.97 -27.66 -26.40
N ASP A 775 9.66 -27.74 -27.53
CA ASP A 775 9.72 -28.92 -28.40
C ASP A 775 8.32 -29.42 -28.83
N VAL A 776 7.46 -28.49 -29.25
CA VAL A 776 6.04 -28.78 -29.55
C VAL A 776 5.89 -29.40 -30.93
N ASN A 777 5.53 -30.69 -30.98
CA ASN A 777 5.36 -31.45 -32.23
C ASN A 777 4.20 -30.92 -33.10
N GLY A 778 4.41 -30.86 -34.41
CA GLY A 778 3.38 -30.48 -35.37
C GLY A 778 2.15 -31.39 -35.33
N GLY A 779 0.97 -30.79 -35.32
CA GLY A 779 -0.34 -31.44 -35.16
C GLY A 779 -0.68 -31.86 -33.73
N ALA A 780 0.17 -31.56 -32.73
CA ALA A 780 -0.13 -31.87 -31.33
C ALA A 780 -1.01 -30.78 -30.70
N VAL A 781 -2.08 -31.20 -30.02
CA VAL A 781 -2.76 -30.36 -29.02
C VAL A 781 -1.87 -30.32 -27.79
N PHE A 782 -1.29 -29.17 -27.51
CA PHE A 782 -0.31 -29.00 -26.44
C PHE A 782 -0.95 -28.46 -25.16
N ASP A 783 -2.09 -27.76 -25.24
CA ASP A 783 -2.82 -27.36 -24.05
C ASP A 783 -4.34 -27.23 -24.29
N THR A 784 -5.10 -27.23 -23.20
CA THR A 784 -6.53 -26.92 -23.15
C THR A 784 -6.79 -25.92 -22.03
N ILE A 785 -7.18 -24.71 -22.41
CA ILE A 785 -7.27 -23.56 -21.51
C ILE A 785 -8.70 -23.05 -21.38
N THR A 786 -9.05 -22.56 -20.20
CA THR A 786 -10.31 -21.84 -19.95
C THR A 786 -10.01 -20.37 -19.72
N ILE A 787 -10.57 -19.53 -20.58
CA ILE A 787 -10.36 -18.09 -20.64
C ILE A 787 -11.61 -17.39 -20.11
N SER A 788 -11.44 -16.41 -19.24
CA SER A 788 -12.54 -15.58 -18.75
C SER A 788 -12.94 -14.50 -19.74
N CYS A 789 -14.25 -14.30 -19.82
CA CYS A 789 -14.89 -13.34 -20.69
C CYS A 789 -15.13 -12.04 -19.94
N ASN A 790 -15.05 -10.93 -20.65
CA ASN A 790 -15.31 -9.62 -20.07
C ASN A 790 -16.80 -9.49 -19.66
N ILE A 791 -17.04 -8.98 -18.45
CA ILE A 791 -18.38 -8.87 -17.83
C ILE A 791 -19.29 -7.91 -18.61
N MET A 792 -18.75 -6.87 -19.21
CA MET A 792 -19.51 -5.85 -19.94
C MET A 792 -19.70 -6.23 -21.42
N THR A 793 -18.79 -7.03 -21.98
CA THR A 793 -18.83 -7.54 -23.35
C THR A 793 -18.33 -8.99 -23.35
N PRO A 794 -19.14 -10.03 -23.65
CA PRO A 794 -18.76 -11.44 -23.50
C PRO A 794 -17.74 -11.89 -24.56
N THR A 795 -16.53 -11.36 -24.44
CA THR A 795 -15.37 -11.58 -25.31
C THR A 795 -14.16 -11.88 -24.45
N ALA A 796 -13.39 -12.87 -24.86
CA ALA A 796 -12.13 -13.31 -24.27
C ALA A 796 -10.97 -12.99 -25.20
N TYR A 797 -9.77 -12.83 -24.62
CA TYR A 797 -8.55 -12.51 -25.36
C TYR A 797 -7.47 -13.55 -25.10
N LEU A 798 -6.83 -14.00 -26.17
CA LEU A 798 -5.72 -14.95 -26.17
C LEU A 798 -4.59 -14.37 -27.02
N GLN A 799 -3.39 -14.27 -26.49
CA GLN A 799 -2.19 -14.01 -27.28
C GLN A 799 -1.37 -15.30 -27.38
N ILE A 800 -0.90 -15.61 -28.58
CA ILE A 800 -0.04 -16.78 -28.85
C ILE A 800 1.16 -16.35 -29.69
N CYS A 801 2.34 -16.79 -29.28
CA CYS A 801 3.60 -16.48 -29.92
C CYS A 801 4.37 -17.77 -30.23
N VAL A 802 5.06 -17.79 -31.37
CA VAL A 802 5.93 -18.88 -31.78
C VAL A 802 7.35 -18.34 -31.86
N ALA A 803 8.29 -19.02 -31.22
CA ALA A 803 9.72 -18.75 -31.35
C ALA A 803 10.45 -20.02 -31.78
N ASP A 804 11.16 -19.92 -32.89
CA ASP A 804 11.74 -21.06 -33.57
C ASP A 804 13.00 -20.66 -34.32
N ASN A 805 14.02 -21.52 -34.31
CA ASN A 805 15.28 -21.23 -34.97
C ASN A 805 15.09 -21.06 -36.48
N ILE A 806 15.69 -20.02 -37.05
CA ILE A 806 15.60 -19.76 -38.50
C ILE A 806 16.06 -20.94 -39.37
N SER A 807 16.92 -21.83 -38.84
CA SER A 807 17.33 -23.04 -39.54
C SER A 807 16.20 -24.05 -39.78
N ASN A 808 15.10 -23.96 -39.03
CA ASN A 808 13.94 -24.84 -39.16
C ASN A 808 13.01 -24.41 -40.30
N GLU A 809 13.25 -23.23 -40.89
CA GLU A 809 12.51 -22.64 -42.03
C GLU A 809 11.02 -22.40 -41.75
N ILE A 810 10.63 -22.25 -40.47
CA ILE A 810 9.25 -21.95 -40.04
C ILE A 810 9.04 -20.43 -39.93
N LEU A 811 10.00 -19.75 -39.31
CA LEU A 811 10.01 -18.30 -39.14
C LEU A 811 11.08 -17.64 -40.03
N SER A 812 10.86 -16.36 -40.32
CA SER A 812 11.70 -15.53 -41.17
C SER A 812 12.49 -14.49 -40.36
N ILE A 813 13.46 -13.80 -40.97
CA ILE A 813 14.19 -12.70 -40.32
C ILE A 813 13.25 -11.52 -39.98
N GLY A 814 12.13 -11.39 -40.67
CA GLY A 814 11.10 -10.37 -40.41
C GLY A 814 10.22 -10.70 -39.20
N ASP A 815 10.36 -11.86 -38.59
CA ASP A 815 9.68 -12.25 -37.36
C ASP A 815 10.48 -11.76 -36.14
N ASP A 816 10.22 -10.53 -35.73
CA ASP A 816 10.89 -9.80 -34.63
C ASP A 816 9.95 -9.48 -33.46
N ALA A 817 8.87 -10.25 -33.31
CA ALA A 817 7.87 -10.01 -32.29
C ALA A 817 8.45 -10.10 -30.87
N THR A 818 7.96 -9.24 -29.99
CA THR A 818 8.32 -9.27 -28.58
C THR A 818 7.32 -10.15 -27.83
N ILE A 819 7.80 -11.26 -27.28
CA ILE A 819 7.01 -12.11 -26.38
C ILE A 819 6.87 -11.37 -25.04
N PRO A 820 5.68 -11.36 -24.42
CA PRO A 820 5.47 -10.73 -23.12
C PRO A 820 6.47 -11.22 -22.06
N LYS A 821 6.97 -10.30 -21.22
CA LYS A 821 7.98 -10.62 -20.19
C LYS A 821 7.50 -11.65 -19.17
N CYS A 822 6.19 -11.69 -18.90
CA CYS A 822 5.56 -12.68 -18.01
C CYS A 822 5.73 -14.14 -18.49
N CYS A 823 6.12 -14.36 -19.75
CA CYS A 823 6.35 -15.69 -20.31
C CYS A 823 7.78 -16.20 -20.12
N HIS A 824 8.67 -15.43 -19.45
CA HIS A 824 10.07 -15.79 -19.20
C HIS A 824 10.84 -16.25 -20.45
N SER A 825 10.52 -15.67 -21.62
CA SER A 825 11.02 -16.19 -22.91
C SER A 825 12.55 -16.15 -23.06
N GLU A 826 13.27 -15.36 -22.26
CA GLU A 826 14.73 -15.27 -22.27
C GLU A 826 15.42 -16.46 -21.59
N GLU A 827 14.69 -17.18 -20.72
CA GLU A 827 15.16 -18.41 -20.07
C GLU A 827 14.93 -19.63 -20.96
N VAL A 828 13.94 -19.56 -21.85
CA VAL A 828 13.45 -20.68 -22.67
C VAL A 828 13.96 -20.61 -24.10
N ALA A 829 13.97 -19.43 -24.73
CA ALA A 829 14.38 -19.24 -26.13
C ALA A 829 15.71 -18.46 -26.21
N PRO A 830 16.73 -18.94 -26.95
CA PRO A 830 18.01 -18.26 -27.07
C PRO A 830 17.89 -16.81 -27.58
N PRO A 831 18.83 -15.91 -27.18
CA PRO A 831 18.88 -14.55 -27.70
C PRO A 831 19.01 -14.55 -29.23
N ASN A 832 18.18 -13.75 -29.91
CA ASN A 832 18.07 -13.62 -31.37
C ASN A 832 17.32 -14.74 -32.11
N THR A 833 16.57 -15.60 -31.41
CA THR A 833 15.61 -16.51 -32.06
C THR A 833 14.46 -15.69 -32.69
N PRO A 834 14.11 -15.87 -33.98
CA PRO A 834 12.94 -15.23 -34.59
C PRO A 834 11.63 -15.54 -33.85
N LYS A 835 10.70 -14.58 -33.84
CA LYS A 835 9.47 -14.61 -33.04
C LYS A 835 8.31 -14.00 -33.81
N VAL A 836 7.17 -14.67 -33.83
CA VAL A 836 5.90 -14.14 -34.35
C VAL A 836 4.82 -14.23 -33.28
N CYS A 837 3.97 -13.23 -33.14
CA CYS A 837 2.89 -13.19 -32.15
C CYS A 837 1.55 -12.79 -32.77
N TYR A 838 0.48 -13.40 -32.27
CA TYR A 838 -0.90 -13.16 -32.70
C TYR A 838 -1.77 -12.88 -31.49
N SER A 839 -2.61 -11.85 -31.57
CA SER A 839 -3.65 -11.58 -30.57
C SER A 839 -5.00 -11.96 -31.17
N LEU A 840 -5.72 -12.83 -30.49
CA LEU A 840 -7.01 -13.36 -30.87
C LEU A 840 -8.09 -12.82 -29.92
N GLU A 841 -9.19 -12.38 -30.50
CA GLU A 841 -10.46 -12.13 -29.81
C GLU A 841 -11.36 -13.34 -30.02
N ILE A 842 -11.87 -13.89 -28.92
CA ILE A 842 -12.72 -15.07 -28.90
C ILE A 842 -14.06 -14.68 -28.30
N ARG A 843 -15.15 -14.84 -29.05
CA ARG A 843 -16.50 -14.53 -28.57
C ARG A 843 -16.98 -15.66 -27.67
N CYS A 844 -17.49 -15.30 -26.50
CA CYS A 844 -18.01 -16.28 -25.56
C CYS A 844 -19.51 -16.57 -25.78
N GLU A 845 -20.17 -15.75 -26.58
CA GLU A 845 -21.51 -15.97 -27.09
C GLU A 845 -21.54 -15.77 -28.62
N SER A 846 -21.99 -16.79 -29.35
CA SER A 846 -22.15 -16.71 -30.80
C SER A 846 -23.36 -15.83 -31.16
N ALA A 847 -23.11 -14.60 -31.60
CA ALA A 847 -24.15 -13.70 -32.09
C ALA A 847 -24.21 -13.70 -33.63
N CYS A 848 -25.22 -14.35 -34.20
CA CYS A 848 -25.48 -14.27 -35.65
C CYS A 848 -26.15 -12.91 -35.94
N ILE A 849 -25.43 -11.99 -36.57
CA ILE A 849 -25.96 -10.65 -36.87
C ILE A 849 -26.92 -10.76 -38.06
N ASP A 850 -28.15 -10.27 -37.89
CA ASP A 850 -29.13 -10.15 -38.96
C ASP A 850 -28.75 -8.97 -39.88
N GLU A 851 -28.73 -9.17 -41.20
CA GLU A 851 -28.18 -8.26 -42.24
C GLU A 851 -28.75 -6.82 -42.25
N SER A 852 -29.79 -6.56 -41.45
CA SER A 852 -30.47 -5.25 -41.39
C SER A 852 -29.67 -4.14 -40.71
N GLU A 853 -28.73 -4.45 -39.82
CA GLU A 853 -27.99 -3.42 -39.05
C GLU A 853 -26.77 -2.84 -39.79
N LYS A 854 -26.15 -3.58 -40.71
CA LYS A 854 -25.01 -3.08 -41.52
C LYS A 854 -25.37 -1.92 -42.46
N ARG A 855 -26.65 -1.73 -42.79
CA ARG A 855 -27.08 -0.65 -43.71
C ARG A 855 -27.28 0.72 -43.05
N ARG A 856 -27.34 0.81 -41.71
CA ARG A 856 -27.60 2.08 -41.00
C ARG A 856 -26.34 2.92 -40.77
N THR A 857 -25.16 2.34 -40.74
CA THR A 857 -23.88 3.04 -40.47
C THR A 857 -23.19 3.62 -41.70
N LEU A 858 -23.75 3.48 -42.91
CA LEU A 858 -23.15 3.98 -44.17
C LEU A 858 -23.83 5.23 -44.78
N ARG A 859 -24.79 5.88 -44.11
CA ARG A 859 -25.50 7.07 -44.64
C ARG A 859 -25.22 8.40 -43.93
N GLY A 860 -24.19 8.47 -43.08
CA GLY A 860 -23.86 9.66 -42.30
C GLY A 860 -22.67 10.48 -42.79
N SER A 861 -22.36 10.55 -44.09
CA SER A 861 -21.38 11.51 -44.60
C SER A 861 -21.50 11.73 -46.11
N SER A 862 -22.14 12.83 -46.54
CA SER A 862 -21.76 13.58 -47.75
C SER A 862 -22.62 14.84 -47.98
N SER A 863 -21.95 16.02 -47.99
CA SER A 863 -22.25 17.25 -48.76
C SER A 863 -23.50 18.07 -48.38
N LYS A 864 -23.54 19.41 -48.36
CA LYS A 864 -22.88 20.46 -49.16
C LYS A 864 -23.15 21.83 -48.50
N LYS A 865 -22.17 22.75 -48.37
CA LYS A 865 -22.02 23.96 -49.21
C LYS A 865 -23.32 24.52 -49.79
N ASN A 866 -23.86 25.56 -49.15
CA ASN A 866 -23.99 26.93 -49.69
C ASN A 866 -24.24 27.92 -48.55
#